data_AF-A0A7E6D1T4-F1
#
_entry.id   AF-A0A7E6D1T4-F1
#
_cell.length_a   1.000
_cell.length_b   1.000
_cell.length_c   1.000
_cell.angle_alpha   90.00
_cell.angle_beta   90.00
_cell.angle_gamma   90.00
#
_symmetry.space_group_name_H-M   'P 1'
#
loop_
_entity.id
_entity.type
_entity.pdbx_description
1 polymer ?
#
loop_
_entity_poly.entity_id
_entity_poly.type
_entity_poly.pdbx_seq_one_letter_code
_entity_poly.pdbx_strand_id
1 'polypeptide(L)'
;MLQHFEHLAPVLVAAVSLWATDYGMKSIVGEIVREIGQKCPLELSRDTSGAKGFAAFLTELAERIPDILMSSMCILVDHLDGESYMMRNAVLAAMAEMVLQVLNGDQLEEAARDTRDQFLDTLQAHGHDVNSFVRSRVLQLFTRIVQQKALPLTRFQAVVALAVGRLADKSVLVCKNAIQLLASFLANNPFSCKLSDTDFAGLLQKETQKLQEMRAERQSAAASAVLDPEEEWEAMLPELKSTLQQLLKLPPEEEIPEEIAATETTEAVKGRIRQLLAKANYKQAIILTREALDHFQQSEPFSQTDPDEAEETRFLNLLGTIFKSPRGPTQEKNPQGSAENVGPGQTDCRDKPSVPQPEQSGGKDALVKQEMLVQYLQDAYSFSLKITEAIGIISKMMYENTTTVVQEVIEFFVMAFQFGVPQALLGVRRMLPLIWSKEHGVREAVLNAYRQLYLNPKGDSARAKAHALIQNLSLLLVDASVGTIQCLQEILCEFVQKDELKPAVTQLLWERATEKVPCSPLERCSSVMLLGMMAGGKPEIVGSNLDTLVSIGLDEKFPQDYRLAQQVCHAIANLSDRRKPSLGKRHPPFRLPQGHRLFERLQEMVTEGFVHPDPLWIPFKEVAVTLIYQLAEGPEVICAQMLQGCAKQALEKIVEKSTPQGDPKETPVLSTFLLMNLLSLAGDVALQQLVHLEQAVSGELCRRRVLREEQENKTKEPKEKNTSTEATMEEEMGLVGATADDTEAELIRGICEVELLGGEQILAAFVPLLLKVCNNPGLYSNPELCAAAALTLGKFCMISATFCDSQLRLLFTMLEKSSLPILRSNIMIVIGDLAIRFPNLVDPWTPHLYARLRDPAQQVRKTAGLVMTHLILKDMVKVKGQVSEMAVLLIDPVPQIAALAKTFFNELSHKGNAIYNLLPDIISRLSDPEGGVEEQPFHVIMKQLLSYITKDKQTESLVEKLCQRFRTARTERQHRDLAYCMSQLPLTERGLRKMLDNFECFGDKLSDESIFDAFLSVVGKLRRGAKPEGKALIDEFEQKLRACHTRGLDAIEELELGQGDSLKTPSARKQSSVSRHQHVASAASDSDFVTPEPRRTARRHPTTQRHPTTQRLVKKKKPQIVFSSDESSEEELSAEMTEDETPKKITPIRRASTRRHRS
;
A
#
# COMPACT_ATOMS: atom_id res chain seq x y z
N MET A 1 -12.42 -10.73 -51.06
CA MET A 1 -13.34 -11.33 -50.06
C MET A 1 -13.02 -10.89 -48.63
N LEU A 2 -11.83 -11.17 -48.09
CA LEU A 2 -11.44 -10.80 -46.71
C LEU A 2 -11.70 -9.32 -46.35
N GLN A 3 -11.52 -8.40 -47.30
CA GLN A 3 -11.80 -6.96 -47.14
C GLN A 3 -13.27 -6.59 -46.87
N HIS A 4 -14.23 -7.49 -47.09
CA HIS A 4 -15.66 -7.18 -47.01
C HIS A 4 -16.45 -8.11 -46.09
N PHE A 5 -15.90 -9.29 -45.76
CA PHE A 5 -16.59 -10.32 -44.99
C PHE A 5 -15.65 -10.98 -43.99
N GLU A 6 -15.53 -10.40 -42.79
CA GLU A 6 -14.66 -10.89 -41.71
C GLU A 6 -14.90 -12.38 -41.38
N HIS A 7 -16.17 -12.81 -41.39
CA HIS A 7 -16.59 -14.18 -41.06
C HIS A 7 -16.13 -15.24 -42.06
N LEU A 8 -15.61 -14.85 -43.24
CA LEU A 8 -15.05 -15.79 -44.21
C LEU A 8 -13.61 -16.18 -43.91
N ALA A 9 -12.91 -15.49 -43.00
CA ALA A 9 -11.50 -15.79 -42.70
C ALA A 9 -11.26 -17.27 -42.32
N PRO A 10 -12.00 -17.90 -41.38
CA PRO A 10 -11.77 -19.30 -41.03
C PRO A 10 -12.07 -20.29 -42.16
N VAL A 11 -13.08 -19.98 -42.99
CA VAL A 11 -13.47 -20.81 -44.14
C VAL A 11 -12.39 -20.76 -45.24
N LEU A 12 -11.83 -19.56 -45.48
CA LEU A 12 -10.75 -19.36 -46.44
C LEU A 12 -9.43 -19.93 -45.93
N VAL A 13 -9.12 -19.84 -44.64
CA VAL A 13 -7.98 -20.53 -44.04
C VAL A 13 -8.12 -22.04 -44.19
N ALA A 14 -9.28 -22.62 -43.85
CA ALA A 14 -9.50 -24.06 -44.01
C ALA A 14 -9.31 -24.54 -45.47
N ALA A 15 -9.79 -23.77 -46.45
CA ALA A 15 -9.59 -24.06 -47.87
C ALA A 15 -8.11 -23.94 -48.29
N VAL A 16 -7.42 -22.88 -47.89
CA VAL A 16 -6.00 -22.64 -48.22
C VAL A 16 -5.09 -23.67 -47.54
N SER A 17 -5.37 -24.05 -46.29
CA SER A 17 -4.68 -25.16 -45.62
C SER A 17 -4.84 -26.46 -46.40
N LEU A 18 -6.07 -26.87 -46.72
CA LEU A 18 -6.36 -28.08 -47.49
C LEU A 18 -5.62 -28.08 -48.86
N TRP A 19 -5.61 -26.94 -49.55
CA TRP A 19 -4.87 -26.79 -50.80
C TRP A 19 -3.36 -26.94 -50.62
N ALA A 20 -2.80 -26.45 -49.52
CA ALA A 20 -1.36 -26.48 -49.25
C ALA A 20 -0.87 -27.84 -48.70
N THR A 21 -1.70 -28.57 -47.93
CA THR A 21 -1.39 -29.88 -47.35
C THR A 21 -1.76 -31.04 -48.28
N ASP A 22 -3.03 -31.15 -48.65
CA ASP A 22 -3.61 -32.35 -49.27
C ASP A 22 -3.45 -32.34 -50.79
N TYR A 23 -3.49 -31.15 -51.40
CA TYR A 23 -3.25 -30.93 -52.82
C TYR A 23 -1.83 -30.42 -53.13
N GLY A 24 -0.99 -30.21 -52.10
CA GLY A 24 0.42 -29.81 -52.24
C GLY A 24 0.67 -28.43 -52.87
N MET A 25 -0.35 -27.58 -53.04
CA MET A 25 -0.29 -26.28 -53.73
C MET A 25 0.33 -25.17 -52.88
N LYS A 26 1.49 -25.43 -52.26
CA LYS A 26 2.14 -24.56 -51.25
C LYS A 26 2.38 -23.12 -51.72
N SER A 27 2.57 -22.90 -53.02
CA SER A 27 2.76 -21.57 -53.62
C SER A 27 1.57 -20.62 -53.43
N ILE A 28 0.33 -21.14 -53.30
CA ILE A 28 -0.86 -20.29 -53.13
C ILE A 28 -0.84 -19.52 -51.80
N VAL A 29 -0.17 -20.09 -50.78
CA VAL A 29 0.02 -19.45 -49.47
C VAL A 29 0.90 -18.22 -49.62
N GLY A 30 2.05 -18.35 -50.28
CA GLY A 30 2.97 -17.24 -50.53
C GLY A 30 2.38 -16.14 -51.39
N GLU A 31 1.58 -16.48 -52.40
CA GLU A 31 0.89 -15.48 -53.24
C GLU A 31 -0.17 -14.69 -52.47
N ILE A 32 -1.01 -15.35 -51.67
CA ILE A 32 -2.01 -14.67 -50.83
C ILE A 32 -1.34 -13.80 -49.78
N VAL A 33 -0.30 -14.31 -49.12
CA VAL A 33 0.49 -13.56 -48.13
C VAL A 33 1.19 -12.36 -48.76
N ARG A 34 1.69 -12.49 -50.00
CA ARG A 34 2.27 -11.39 -50.78
C ARG A 34 1.24 -10.30 -51.12
N GLU A 35 0.02 -10.67 -51.53
CA GLU A 35 -1.03 -9.68 -51.82
C GLU A 35 -1.48 -8.91 -50.57
N ILE A 36 -1.47 -9.56 -49.40
CA ILE A 36 -1.75 -8.93 -48.10
C ILE A 36 -0.59 -8.03 -47.67
N GLY A 37 0.65 -8.52 -47.77
CA GLY A 37 1.86 -7.78 -47.42
C GLY A 37 2.03 -6.50 -48.25
N GLN A 38 1.62 -6.52 -49.52
CA GLN A 38 1.67 -5.35 -50.42
C GLN A 38 0.58 -4.29 -50.19
N LYS A 39 -0.38 -4.48 -49.26
CA LYS A 39 -1.37 -3.43 -48.94
C LYS A 39 -0.73 -2.31 -48.12
N CYS A 40 -1.08 -1.05 -48.44
CA CYS A 40 -0.48 0.10 -47.77
C CYS A 40 -0.91 0.18 -46.28
N PRO A 41 0.01 0.32 -45.31
CA PRO A 41 -0.35 0.47 -43.90
C PRO A 41 -1.29 1.65 -43.59
N LEU A 42 -1.22 2.73 -44.38
CA LEU A 42 -2.10 3.92 -44.28
C LEU A 42 -3.53 3.68 -44.82
N GLU A 43 -3.73 2.65 -45.64
CA GLU A 43 -5.07 2.21 -46.05
C GLU A 43 -5.65 1.25 -45.00
N LEU A 44 -4.80 0.37 -44.44
CA LEU A 44 -5.15 -0.55 -43.36
C LEU A 44 -5.40 0.13 -41.99
N SER A 45 -5.04 1.41 -41.83
CA SER A 45 -5.49 2.23 -40.69
C SER A 45 -6.85 2.92 -40.92
N ARG A 46 -7.32 2.98 -42.17
CA ARG A 46 -8.61 3.58 -42.56
C ARG A 46 -9.71 2.52 -42.73
N ASP A 47 -9.40 1.38 -43.35
CA ASP A 47 -10.31 0.23 -43.45
C ASP A 47 -10.07 -0.75 -42.29
N THR A 48 -10.67 -0.45 -41.14
CA THR A 48 -10.60 -1.32 -39.95
C THR A 48 -11.25 -2.69 -40.18
N SER A 49 -12.23 -2.78 -41.08
CA SER A 49 -12.91 -4.03 -41.44
C SER A 49 -11.99 -4.97 -42.23
N GLY A 50 -11.34 -4.46 -43.28
CA GLY A 50 -10.38 -5.23 -44.07
C GLY A 50 -9.14 -5.60 -43.28
N ALA A 51 -8.58 -4.66 -42.50
CA ALA A 51 -7.45 -4.95 -41.62
C ALA A 51 -7.78 -6.06 -40.59
N LYS A 52 -9.00 -6.07 -40.03
CA LYS A 52 -9.47 -7.13 -39.12
C LYS A 52 -9.66 -8.47 -39.83
N GLY A 53 -10.22 -8.47 -41.04
CA GLY A 53 -10.36 -9.67 -41.87
C GLY A 53 -9.02 -10.29 -42.26
N PHE A 54 -8.03 -9.47 -42.65
CA PHE A 54 -6.66 -9.92 -42.91
C PHE A 54 -5.95 -10.41 -41.64
N ALA A 55 -6.07 -9.69 -40.52
CA ALA A 55 -5.46 -10.08 -39.25
C ALA A 55 -5.99 -11.43 -38.73
N ALA A 56 -7.31 -11.67 -38.84
CA ALA A 56 -7.91 -12.95 -38.50
C ALA A 56 -7.40 -14.09 -39.40
N PHE A 57 -7.39 -13.88 -40.72
CA PHE A 57 -6.89 -14.85 -41.69
C PHE A 57 -5.42 -15.21 -41.44
N LEU A 58 -4.53 -14.22 -41.29
CA LEU A 58 -3.11 -14.47 -41.02
C LEU A 58 -2.87 -15.21 -39.70
N THR A 59 -3.63 -14.89 -38.64
CA THR A 59 -3.49 -15.54 -37.33
C THR A 59 -3.86 -17.02 -37.41
N GLU A 60 -5.04 -17.35 -37.96
CA GLU A 60 -5.49 -18.75 -38.03
C GLU A 60 -4.69 -19.57 -39.08
N LEU A 61 -4.22 -18.92 -40.15
CA LEU A 61 -3.33 -19.56 -41.13
C LEU A 61 -2.00 -19.98 -40.49
N ALA A 62 -1.44 -19.14 -39.62
CA ALA A 62 -0.23 -19.45 -38.86
C ALA A 62 -0.46 -20.57 -37.83
N GLU A 63 -1.64 -20.61 -37.19
CA GLU A 63 -1.99 -21.69 -36.25
C GLU A 63 -2.16 -23.06 -36.95
N ARG A 64 -2.45 -23.10 -38.26
CA ARG A 64 -2.67 -24.34 -39.04
C ARG A 64 -1.50 -24.81 -39.91
N ILE A 65 -0.76 -23.92 -40.58
CA ILE A 65 0.32 -24.29 -41.53
C ILE A 65 1.59 -23.42 -41.40
N PRO A 66 2.19 -23.31 -40.20
CA PRO A 66 3.29 -22.37 -39.94
C PRO A 66 4.54 -22.64 -40.79
N ASP A 67 4.88 -23.91 -41.08
CA ASP A 67 6.02 -24.30 -41.94
C ASP A 67 5.99 -23.59 -43.31
N ILE A 68 4.79 -23.49 -43.88
CA ILE A 68 4.58 -22.98 -45.24
C ILE A 68 4.57 -21.45 -45.20
N LEU A 69 3.94 -20.86 -44.17
CA LEU A 69 3.91 -19.42 -43.96
C LEU A 69 5.30 -18.83 -43.68
N MET A 70 6.19 -19.57 -43.00
CA MET A 70 7.56 -19.15 -42.68
C MET A 70 8.33 -18.66 -43.92
N SER A 71 8.18 -19.35 -45.06
CA SER A 71 8.81 -19.00 -46.33
C SER A 71 8.47 -17.60 -46.85
N SER A 72 7.36 -17.02 -46.38
CA SER A 72 6.81 -15.73 -46.84
C SER A 72 6.78 -14.68 -45.72
N MET A 73 7.33 -14.99 -44.54
CA MET A 73 7.16 -14.17 -43.34
C MET A 73 7.82 -12.79 -43.45
N CYS A 74 8.92 -12.68 -44.19
CA CYS A 74 9.62 -11.41 -44.43
C CYS A 74 8.73 -10.35 -45.09
N ILE A 75 7.72 -10.75 -45.89
CA ILE A 75 6.80 -9.84 -46.59
C ILE A 75 5.76 -9.23 -45.61
N LEU A 76 5.66 -9.76 -44.38
CA LEU A 76 4.76 -9.27 -43.34
C LEU A 76 5.47 -8.38 -42.30
N VAL A 77 6.80 -8.31 -42.29
CA VAL A 77 7.59 -7.54 -41.31
C VAL A 77 7.28 -6.04 -41.40
N ASP A 78 7.13 -5.50 -42.61
CA ASP A 78 6.80 -4.08 -42.86
C ASP A 78 5.49 -3.62 -42.17
N HIS A 79 4.60 -4.54 -41.79
CA HIS A 79 3.37 -4.22 -41.08
C HIS A 79 3.59 -3.96 -39.59
N LEU A 80 4.73 -4.35 -39.01
CA LEU A 80 5.09 -4.13 -37.59
C LEU A 80 5.34 -2.65 -37.26
N ASP A 81 5.81 -1.87 -38.22
CA ASP A 81 5.93 -0.40 -38.09
C ASP A 81 4.63 0.35 -38.49
N GLY A 82 3.60 -0.40 -38.93
CA GLY A 82 2.33 0.17 -39.40
C GLY A 82 1.38 0.64 -38.29
N GLU A 83 0.58 1.67 -38.57
CA GLU A 83 -0.40 2.23 -37.61
C GLU A 83 -1.45 1.20 -37.14
N SER A 84 -1.78 0.21 -37.97
CA SER A 84 -2.86 -0.76 -37.72
C SER A 84 -2.43 -1.85 -36.72
N TYR A 85 -2.71 -1.61 -35.43
CA TYR A 85 -2.39 -2.54 -34.34
C TYR A 85 -2.96 -3.96 -34.51
N MET A 86 -4.02 -4.14 -35.32
CA MET A 86 -4.60 -5.44 -35.64
C MET A 86 -3.66 -6.28 -36.52
N MET A 87 -3.06 -5.67 -37.54
CA MET A 87 -2.06 -6.32 -38.39
C MET A 87 -0.82 -6.67 -37.57
N ARG A 88 -0.34 -5.74 -36.74
CA ARG A 88 0.80 -5.97 -35.82
C ARG A 88 0.56 -7.16 -34.89
N ASN A 89 -0.64 -7.26 -34.31
CA ASN A 89 -1.04 -8.41 -33.49
C ASN A 89 -1.04 -9.74 -34.27
N ALA A 90 -1.40 -9.73 -35.55
CA ALA A 90 -1.43 -10.94 -36.38
C ALA A 90 -0.02 -11.38 -36.80
N VAL A 91 0.85 -10.46 -37.20
CA VAL A 91 2.25 -10.76 -37.55
C VAL A 91 3.02 -11.28 -36.33
N LEU A 92 2.86 -10.64 -35.17
CA LEU A 92 3.46 -11.12 -33.91
C LEU A 92 2.89 -12.49 -33.49
N ALA A 93 1.60 -12.75 -33.71
CA ALA A 93 1.02 -14.07 -33.46
C ALA A 93 1.61 -15.13 -34.41
N ALA A 94 1.79 -14.81 -35.69
CA ALA A 94 2.41 -15.73 -36.65
C ALA A 94 3.88 -16.03 -36.31
N MET A 95 4.66 -15.03 -35.86
CA MET A 95 6.01 -15.26 -35.32
C MET A 95 5.99 -16.22 -34.12
N ALA A 96 5.02 -16.06 -33.21
CA ALA A 96 4.88 -16.93 -32.05
C ALA A 96 4.49 -18.37 -32.44
N GLU A 97 3.57 -18.58 -33.40
CA GLU A 97 3.27 -19.94 -33.89
C GLU A 97 4.47 -20.60 -34.55
N MET A 98 5.29 -19.85 -35.29
CA MET A 98 6.54 -20.38 -35.85
C MET A 98 7.53 -20.82 -34.76
N VAL A 99 7.66 -20.04 -33.67
CA VAL A 99 8.48 -20.43 -32.50
C VAL A 99 7.89 -21.63 -31.77
N LEU A 100 6.56 -21.73 -31.64
CA LEU A 100 5.88 -22.83 -30.97
C LEU A 100 5.96 -24.15 -31.74
N GLN A 101 5.68 -24.13 -33.04
CA GLN A 101 5.40 -25.34 -33.82
C GLN A 101 6.60 -25.80 -34.67
N VAL A 102 7.46 -24.87 -35.11
CA VAL A 102 8.48 -25.14 -36.15
C VAL A 102 9.91 -24.95 -35.63
N LEU A 103 10.15 -23.87 -34.88
CA LEU A 103 11.47 -23.50 -34.35
C LEU A 103 11.61 -23.88 -32.87
N ASN A 104 11.06 -25.03 -32.48
CA ASN A 104 11.15 -25.58 -31.13
C ASN A 104 12.33 -26.57 -30.98
N GLY A 105 12.74 -26.80 -29.73
CA GLY A 105 13.81 -27.75 -29.39
C GLY A 105 15.24 -27.22 -29.55
N ASP A 106 16.20 -28.03 -29.09
CA ASP A 106 17.62 -27.67 -29.01
C ASP A 106 18.43 -28.06 -30.26
N GLN A 107 17.95 -29.04 -31.05
CA GLN A 107 18.64 -29.62 -32.20
C GLN A 107 18.39 -28.84 -33.52
N LEU A 108 18.13 -27.54 -33.42
CA LEU A 108 17.96 -26.66 -34.58
C LEU A 108 19.30 -26.34 -35.25
N GLU A 109 19.29 -26.22 -36.58
CA GLU A 109 20.38 -25.63 -37.36
C GLU A 109 20.62 -24.17 -36.95
N GLU A 110 21.84 -23.67 -37.18
CA GLU A 110 22.27 -22.33 -36.73
C GLU A 110 21.38 -21.21 -37.29
N ALA A 111 21.12 -21.18 -38.60
CA ALA A 111 20.22 -20.22 -39.23
C ALA A 111 18.76 -20.31 -38.73
N ALA A 112 18.29 -21.50 -38.36
CA ALA A 112 16.95 -21.68 -37.77
C ALA A 112 16.89 -21.16 -36.32
N ARG A 113 18.00 -21.32 -35.57
CA ARG A 113 18.17 -20.76 -34.23
C ARG A 113 18.24 -19.23 -34.26
N ASP A 114 18.96 -18.64 -35.22
CA ASP A 114 19.04 -17.19 -35.41
C ASP A 114 17.65 -16.60 -35.77
N THR A 115 16.92 -17.26 -36.68
CA THR A 115 15.55 -16.88 -37.04
C THR A 115 14.61 -16.91 -35.83
N ARG A 116 14.70 -17.95 -35.00
CA ARG A 116 13.91 -18.09 -33.76
C ARG A 116 14.22 -16.97 -32.77
N ASP A 117 15.50 -16.70 -32.54
CA ASP A 117 15.95 -15.68 -31.61
C ASP A 117 15.58 -14.26 -32.12
N GLN A 118 15.63 -14.01 -33.43
CA GLN A 118 15.12 -12.78 -34.06
C GLN A 118 13.61 -12.59 -33.84
N PHE A 119 12.80 -13.64 -33.99
CA PHE A 119 11.36 -13.58 -33.69
C PHE A 119 11.08 -13.32 -32.19
N LEU A 120 11.85 -13.95 -31.29
CA LEU A 120 11.74 -13.72 -29.84
C LEU A 120 12.12 -12.28 -29.45
N ASP A 121 13.20 -11.74 -30.04
CA ASP A 121 13.62 -10.36 -29.79
C ASP A 121 12.64 -9.34 -30.37
N THR A 122 12.03 -9.66 -31.52
CA THR A 122 10.95 -8.85 -32.14
C THR A 122 9.70 -8.81 -31.25
N LEU A 123 9.28 -9.95 -30.69
CA LEU A 123 8.22 -10.05 -29.69
C LEU A 123 8.57 -9.23 -28.43
N GLN A 124 9.81 -9.35 -27.93
CA GLN A 124 10.26 -8.62 -26.73
C GLN A 124 10.27 -7.10 -26.93
N ALA A 125 10.67 -6.62 -28.12
CA ALA A 125 10.60 -5.20 -28.48
C ALA A 125 9.15 -4.67 -28.47
N HIS A 126 8.21 -5.39 -29.10
CA HIS A 126 6.78 -5.05 -29.10
C HIS A 126 6.11 -5.16 -27.72
N GLY A 127 6.79 -5.77 -26.74
CA GLY A 127 6.44 -5.64 -25.32
C GLY A 127 6.46 -4.19 -24.79
N HIS A 128 7.02 -3.23 -25.54
CA HIS A 128 7.08 -1.79 -25.26
C HIS A 128 6.23 -0.92 -26.23
N ASP A 129 5.37 -1.52 -27.06
CA ASP A 129 4.57 -0.82 -28.07
C ASP A 129 3.75 0.37 -27.52
N VAL A 130 3.56 1.43 -28.31
CA VAL A 130 2.70 2.57 -27.92
C VAL A 130 1.28 2.11 -27.55
N ASN A 131 0.71 1.17 -28.32
CA ASN A 131 -0.64 0.65 -28.16
C ASN A 131 -0.69 -0.48 -27.12
N SER A 132 -1.57 -0.33 -26.12
CA SER A 132 -1.73 -1.34 -25.05
C SER A 132 -2.25 -2.68 -25.54
N PHE A 133 -3.01 -2.73 -26.65
CA PHE A 133 -3.47 -4.01 -27.20
C PHE A 133 -2.31 -4.85 -27.72
N VAL A 134 -1.28 -4.24 -28.33
CA VAL A 134 -0.08 -4.94 -28.81
C VAL A 134 0.75 -5.47 -27.64
N ARG A 135 1.06 -4.61 -26.67
CA ARG A 135 1.71 -5.04 -25.41
C ARG A 135 0.97 -6.19 -24.73
N SER A 136 -0.36 -6.11 -24.67
CA SER A 136 -1.19 -7.17 -24.06
C SER A 136 -1.15 -8.47 -24.85
N ARG A 137 -1.12 -8.42 -26.20
CA ARG A 137 -1.03 -9.59 -27.06
C ARG A 137 0.34 -10.26 -26.97
N VAL A 138 1.42 -9.48 -26.96
CA VAL A 138 2.80 -9.99 -26.75
C VAL A 138 2.91 -10.81 -25.47
N LEU A 139 2.34 -10.33 -24.35
CA LEU A 139 2.34 -11.06 -23.08
C LEU A 139 1.52 -12.37 -23.13
N GLN A 140 0.43 -12.41 -23.90
CA GLN A 140 -0.34 -13.65 -24.14
C GLN A 140 0.43 -14.65 -25.01
N LEU A 141 1.17 -14.17 -26.01
CA LEU A 141 2.01 -15.01 -26.87
C LEU A 141 3.17 -15.62 -26.09
N PHE A 142 3.88 -14.81 -25.29
CA PHE A 142 4.90 -15.33 -24.36
C PHE A 142 4.29 -16.30 -23.34
N THR A 143 3.06 -16.07 -22.86
CA THR A 143 2.35 -17.03 -21.99
C THR A 143 2.18 -18.40 -22.67
N ARG A 144 1.77 -18.43 -23.95
CA ARG A 144 1.70 -19.70 -24.72
C ARG A 144 3.08 -20.34 -24.92
N ILE A 145 4.11 -19.56 -25.25
CA ILE A 145 5.50 -20.04 -25.44
C ILE A 145 6.07 -20.66 -24.16
N VAL A 146 5.81 -20.05 -23.00
CA VAL A 146 6.23 -20.58 -21.68
C VAL A 146 5.45 -21.84 -21.30
N GLN A 147 4.13 -21.87 -21.52
CA GLN A 147 3.28 -23.03 -21.22
C GLN A 147 3.63 -24.26 -22.09
N GLN A 148 4.04 -24.06 -23.34
CA GLN A 148 4.52 -25.14 -24.22
C GLN A 148 6.03 -25.44 -24.06
N LYS A 149 6.72 -24.76 -23.12
CA LYS A 149 8.15 -24.91 -22.83
C LYS A 149 9.08 -24.66 -24.03
N ALA A 150 8.66 -23.80 -24.96
CA ALA A 150 9.41 -23.45 -26.16
C ALA A 150 10.38 -22.26 -25.98
N LEU A 151 10.42 -21.63 -24.80
CA LEU A 151 11.31 -20.50 -24.53
C LEU A 151 12.74 -20.98 -24.16
N PRO A 152 13.79 -20.56 -24.90
CA PRO A 152 15.17 -20.89 -24.54
C PRO A 152 15.58 -20.31 -23.17
N LEU A 153 16.37 -21.05 -22.40
CA LEU A 153 16.87 -20.62 -21.09
C LEU A 153 17.59 -19.26 -21.14
N THR A 154 18.34 -19.00 -22.21
CA THR A 154 19.06 -17.74 -22.46
C THR A 154 18.16 -16.51 -22.60
N ARG A 155 16.87 -16.67 -22.95
CA ARG A 155 15.88 -15.58 -23.00
C ARG A 155 14.94 -15.58 -21.78
N PHE A 156 14.98 -16.61 -20.93
CA PHE A 156 14.05 -16.77 -19.79
C PHE A 156 14.09 -15.57 -18.84
N GLN A 157 15.28 -15.14 -18.40
CA GLN A 157 15.44 -13.99 -17.51
C GLN A 157 14.95 -12.67 -18.15
N ALA A 158 15.18 -12.48 -19.46
CA ALA A 158 14.80 -11.27 -20.17
C ALA A 158 13.28 -11.12 -20.29
N VAL A 159 12.56 -12.21 -20.63
CA VAL A 159 11.09 -12.21 -20.72
C VAL A 159 10.44 -12.12 -19.34
N VAL A 160 11.02 -12.71 -18.29
CA VAL A 160 10.61 -12.47 -16.89
C VAL A 160 10.77 -11.00 -16.51
N ALA A 161 11.91 -10.38 -16.84
CA ALA A 161 12.14 -8.96 -16.56
C ALA A 161 11.17 -8.03 -17.33
N LEU A 162 10.82 -8.37 -18.58
CA LEU A 162 9.76 -7.69 -19.34
C LEU A 162 8.41 -7.80 -18.60
N ALA A 163 8.04 -9.00 -18.13
CA ALA A 163 6.77 -9.22 -17.43
C ALA A 163 6.68 -8.41 -16.12
N VAL A 164 7.73 -8.43 -15.29
CA VAL A 164 7.79 -7.58 -14.07
C VAL A 164 7.72 -6.09 -14.44
N GLY A 165 8.42 -5.68 -15.50
CA GLY A 165 8.37 -4.31 -16.04
C GLY A 165 7.02 -3.91 -16.67
N ARG A 166 6.07 -4.83 -16.82
CA ARG A 166 4.68 -4.58 -17.26
C ARG A 166 3.63 -4.67 -16.15
N LEU A 167 4.03 -4.95 -14.89
CA LEU A 167 3.14 -4.82 -13.73
C LEU A 167 2.80 -3.35 -13.41
N ALA A 168 3.67 -2.41 -13.78
CA ALA A 168 3.50 -0.97 -13.56
C ALA A 168 2.92 -0.24 -14.80
N ASP A 169 2.16 -0.94 -15.65
CA ASP A 169 1.57 -0.35 -16.85
C ASP A 169 0.38 0.56 -16.51
N LYS A 170 0.05 1.49 -17.42
CA LYS A 170 -1.18 2.30 -17.34
C LYS A 170 -2.42 1.51 -17.77
N SER A 171 -2.24 0.42 -18.52
CA SER A 171 -3.33 -0.41 -19.02
C SER A 171 -3.54 -1.64 -18.14
N VAL A 172 -4.69 -1.67 -17.47
CA VAL A 172 -5.24 -2.82 -16.71
C VAL A 172 -5.06 -4.15 -17.45
N LEU A 173 -5.31 -4.18 -18.76
CA LEU A 173 -5.22 -5.38 -19.59
C LEU A 173 -3.77 -5.88 -19.74
N VAL A 174 -2.81 -4.96 -19.82
CA VAL A 174 -1.37 -5.29 -19.87
C VAL A 174 -0.92 -5.81 -18.50
N CYS A 175 -1.33 -5.15 -17.41
CA CYS A 175 -1.06 -5.61 -16.04
C CYS A 175 -1.60 -7.01 -15.76
N LYS A 176 -2.85 -7.30 -16.15
CA LYS A 176 -3.47 -8.64 -16.06
C LYS A 176 -2.64 -9.68 -16.81
N ASN A 177 -2.32 -9.43 -18.08
CA ASN A 177 -1.57 -10.40 -18.89
C ASN A 177 -0.13 -10.58 -18.38
N ALA A 178 0.47 -9.58 -17.73
CA ALA A 178 1.77 -9.69 -17.08
C ALA A 178 1.72 -10.60 -15.83
N ILE A 179 0.66 -10.50 -15.02
CA ILE A 179 0.43 -11.41 -13.88
C ILE A 179 0.24 -12.85 -14.36
N GLN A 180 -0.55 -13.06 -15.44
CA GLN A 180 -0.75 -14.39 -16.06
C GLN A 180 0.55 -14.99 -16.62
N LEU A 181 1.42 -14.17 -17.20
CA LEU A 181 2.74 -14.60 -17.68
C LEU A 181 3.66 -14.99 -16.51
N LEU A 182 3.69 -14.21 -15.43
CA LEU A 182 4.48 -14.52 -14.24
C LEU A 182 3.96 -15.77 -13.51
N ALA A 183 2.64 -15.99 -13.47
CA ALA A 183 2.05 -17.25 -13.01
C ALA A 183 2.50 -18.42 -13.90
N SER A 184 2.40 -18.28 -15.23
CA SER A 184 2.84 -19.31 -16.18
C SER A 184 4.33 -19.63 -16.08
N PHE A 185 5.17 -18.63 -15.77
CA PHE A 185 6.59 -18.82 -15.44
C PHE A 185 6.82 -19.60 -14.15
N LEU A 186 6.04 -19.38 -13.10
CA LEU A 186 6.11 -20.19 -11.88
C LEU A 186 5.71 -21.65 -12.16
N ALA A 187 4.61 -21.86 -12.88
CA ALA A 187 4.10 -23.19 -13.23
C ALA A 187 5.04 -24.01 -14.12
N ASN A 188 5.79 -23.34 -15.01
CA ASN A 188 6.67 -23.99 -16.00
C ASN A 188 8.15 -23.64 -15.77
N ASN A 189 8.54 -23.31 -14.54
CA ASN A 189 9.93 -22.96 -14.25
C ASN A 189 10.87 -24.17 -14.49
N PRO A 190 12.07 -23.97 -15.08
CA PRO A 190 13.05 -25.03 -15.32
C PRO A 190 13.93 -25.32 -14.09
N PHE A 191 13.59 -24.74 -12.93
CA PHE A 191 14.40 -24.76 -11.71
C PHE A 191 13.82 -25.72 -10.66
N SER A 192 14.30 -25.62 -9.42
CA SER A 192 13.80 -26.45 -8.31
C SER A 192 12.37 -26.07 -7.90
N CYS A 193 11.59 -27.05 -7.46
CA CYS A 193 10.24 -26.86 -6.91
C CYS A 193 10.19 -26.18 -5.53
N LYS A 194 11.32 -25.63 -5.07
CA LYS A 194 11.44 -24.67 -3.98
C LYS A 194 12.21 -23.45 -4.49
N LEU A 195 11.60 -22.28 -4.39
CA LEU A 195 12.18 -20.99 -4.77
C LEU A 195 12.42 -20.17 -3.50
N SER A 196 13.54 -20.44 -2.83
CA SER A 196 13.98 -19.78 -1.60
C SER A 196 15.29 -19.02 -1.84
N ASP A 197 15.19 -17.69 -1.85
CA ASP A 197 16.33 -16.77 -2.09
C ASP A 197 17.53 -17.06 -1.17
N THR A 198 17.25 -17.43 0.09
CA THR A 198 18.26 -17.78 1.12
C THR A 198 19.06 -19.03 0.77
N ASP A 199 18.37 -20.06 0.27
CA ASP A 199 18.93 -21.39 0.12
C ASP A 199 19.76 -21.45 -1.16
N PHE A 200 19.27 -20.80 -2.23
CA PHE A 200 20.04 -20.60 -3.45
C PHE A 200 21.27 -19.72 -3.22
N ALA A 201 21.18 -18.63 -2.45
CA ALA A 201 22.35 -17.79 -2.15
C ALA A 201 23.47 -18.58 -1.45
N GLY A 202 23.13 -19.39 -0.44
CA GLY A 202 24.11 -20.23 0.27
C GLY A 202 24.71 -21.33 -0.59
N LEU A 203 23.91 -21.99 -1.43
CA LEU A 203 24.39 -23.02 -2.37
C LEU A 203 25.26 -22.41 -3.47
N LEU A 204 24.84 -21.28 -4.06
CA LEU A 204 25.58 -20.54 -5.07
C LEU A 204 26.95 -20.08 -4.55
N GLN A 205 27.00 -19.50 -3.35
CA GLN A 205 28.26 -19.08 -2.72
C GLN A 205 29.23 -20.27 -2.56
N LYS A 206 28.74 -21.40 -2.05
CA LYS A 206 29.54 -22.61 -1.83
C LYS A 206 30.08 -23.20 -3.15
N GLU A 207 29.23 -23.40 -4.15
CA GLU A 207 29.64 -24.00 -5.42
C GLU A 207 30.47 -23.02 -6.28
N THR A 208 30.32 -21.70 -6.08
CA THR A 208 31.21 -20.67 -6.67
C THR A 208 32.58 -20.67 -6.02
N GLN A 209 32.67 -20.77 -4.69
CA GLN A 209 33.95 -20.90 -3.98
C GLN A 209 34.70 -22.16 -4.46
N LYS A 210 34.02 -23.30 -4.53
CA LYS A 210 34.58 -24.56 -5.06
C LYS A 210 35.04 -24.45 -6.53
N LEU A 211 34.35 -23.65 -7.35
CA LEU A 211 34.81 -23.34 -8.71
C LEU A 211 36.07 -22.46 -8.72
N GLN A 212 36.19 -21.50 -7.79
CA GLN A 212 37.40 -20.68 -7.62
C GLN A 212 38.58 -21.53 -7.13
N GLU A 213 38.36 -22.45 -6.19
CA GLU A 213 39.34 -23.41 -5.69
C GLU A 213 39.88 -24.30 -6.83
N MET A 214 39.02 -24.98 -7.60
CA MET A 214 39.47 -25.79 -8.75
C MET A 214 40.14 -24.96 -9.87
N ARG A 215 39.75 -23.70 -10.07
CA ARG A 215 40.44 -22.78 -11.00
C ARG A 215 41.82 -22.41 -10.49
N ALA A 216 41.99 -22.16 -9.19
CA ALA A 216 43.29 -21.85 -8.57
C ALA A 216 44.23 -23.06 -8.55
N GLU A 217 43.72 -24.25 -8.20
CA GLU A 217 44.45 -25.52 -8.33
C GLU A 217 44.96 -25.71 -9.77
N ARG A 218 44.08 -25.54 -10.77
CA ARG A 218 44.44 -25.66 -12.18
C ARG A 218 45.40 -24.58 -12.67
N GLN A 219 45.34 -23.36 -12.14
CA GLN A 219 46.33 -22.31 -12.42
C GLN A 219 47.70 -22.68 -11.82
N SER A 220 47.75 -23.23 -10.61
CA SER A 220 48.99 -23.72 -9.99
C SER A 220 49.60 -24.91 -10.76
N ALA A 221 48.76 -25.80 -11.27
CA ALA A 221 49.20 -26.91 -12.12
C ALA A 221 49.72 -26.42 -13.48
N ALA A 222 49.02 -25.46 -14.12
CA ALA A 222 49.47 -24.84 -15.37
C ALA A 222 50.80 -24.10 -15.23
N ALA A 223 51.03 -23.39 -14.11
CA ALA A 223 52.29 -22.73 -13.79
C ALA A 223 53.47 -23.71 -13.52
N SER A 224 53.21 -25.02 -13.41
CA SER A 224 54.23 -26.06 -13.29
C SER A 224 54.59 -26.75 -14.60
N ALA A 225 53.80 -26.54 -15.67
CA ALA A 225 54.06 -27.07 -17.00
C ALA A 225 55.02 -26.14 -17.76
N VAL A 226 56.32 -26.36 -17.56
CA VAL A 226 57.39 -25.65 -18.27
C VAL A 226 57.34 -26.00 -19.76
N LEU A 227 57.21 -24.98 -20.62
CA LEU A 227 57.39 -25.12 -22.07
C LEU A 227 58.88 -25.24 -22.42
N ASP A 228 59.20 -25.93 -23.51
CA ASP A 228 60.59 -26.09 -23.95
C ASP A 228 61.06 -24.76 -24.61
N PRO A 229 62.23 -24.18 -24.25
CA PRO A 229 62.65 -22.86 -24.75
C PRO A 229 62.82 -22.77 -26.28
N GLU A 230 62.82 -23.89 -26.99
CA GLU A 230 62.79 -23.91 -28.45
C GLU A 230 61.40 -23.57 -29.01
N GLU A 231 60.31 -24.03 -28.38
CA GLU A 231 58.93 -23.70 -28.81
C GLU A 231 58.61 -22.22 -28.55
N GLU A 232 59.07 -21.66 -27.43
CA GLU A 232 58.95 -20.22 -27.14
C GLU A 232 59.70 -19.37 -28.18
N TRP A 233 60.88 -19.81 -28.62
CA TRP A 233 61.66 -19.10 -29.64
C TRP A 233 60.95 -19.11 -31.02
N GLU A 234 60.48 -20.28 -31.47
CA GLU A 234 59.76 -20.38 -32.75
C GLU A 234 58.44 -19.58 -32.75
N ALA A 235 57.77 -19.46 -31.60
CA ALA A 235 56.58 -18.61 -31.45
C ALA A 235 56.89 -17.10 -31.55
N MET A 236 58.05 -16.63 -31.05
CA MET A 236 58.45 -15.21 -31.13
C MET A 236 58.99 -14.80 -32.51
N LEU A 237 59.59 -15.74 -33.27
CA LEU A 237 60.29 -15.45 -34.53
C LEU A 237 59.50 -14.61 -35.57
N PRO A 238 58.17 -14.77 -35.78
CA PRO A 238 57.43 -13.97 -36.76
C PRO A 238 57.36 -12.49 -36.40
N GLU A 239 57.14 -12.17 -35.12
CA GLU A 239 57.08 -10.80 -34.62
C GLU A 239 58.48 -10.16 -34.53
N LEU A 240 59.49 -10.96 -34.17
CA LEU A 240 60.90 -10.54 -34.22
C LEU A 240 61.32 -10.14 -35.65
N LYS A 241 61.00 -10.97 -36.65
CA LYS A 241 61.25 -10.68 -38.07
C LYS A 241 60.53 -9.41 -38.53
N SER A 242 59.23 -9.27 -38.20
CA SER A 242 58.44 -8.10 -38.57
C SER A 242 59.00 -6.80 -37.98
N THR A 243 59.37 -6.80 -36.70
CA THR A 243 59.94 -5.62 -36.03
C THR A 243 61.36 -5.29 -36.51
N LEU A 244 62.20 -6.29 -36.74
CA LEU A 244 63.53 -6.12 -37.32
C LEU A 244 63.48 -5.55 -38.75
N GLN A 245 62.57 -6.04 -39.60
CA GLN A 245 62.36 -5.52 -40.96
C GLN A 245 61.78 -4.10 -41.00
N GLN A 246 61.11 -3.64 -39.93
CA GLN A 246 60.67 -2.25 -39.81
C GLN A 246 61.84 -1.35 -39.40
N LEU A 247 62.65 -1.77 -38.42
CA LEU A 247 63.86 -1.06 -37.98
C LEU A 247 64.89 -0.88 -39.11
N LEU A 248 65.13 -1.92 -39.92
CA LEU A 248 66.08 -1.88 -41.05
C LEU A 248 65.61 -0.99 -42.23
N LYS A 249 64.37 -0.50 -42.23
CA LYS A 249 63.80 0.36 -43.30
C LYS A 249 63.70 1.84 -42.94
N LEU A 250 63.99 2.20 -41.69
CA LEU A 250 63.92 3.58 -41.21
C LEU A 250 65.32 4.21 -41.16
N PRO A 251 65.50 5.48 -41.57
CA PRO A 251 66.76 6.19 -41.35
C PRO A 251 66.98 6.42 -39.83
N PRO A 252 68.24 6.38 -39.35
CA PRO A 252 68.53 6.38 -37.92
C PRO A 252 68.52 7.78 -37.29
N GLU A 253 67.33 8.36 -37.14
CA GLU A 253 67.10 9.59 -36.37
C GLU A 253 65.97 9.37 -35.34
N GLU A 254 66.18 9.88 -34.11
CA GLU A 254 65.28 9.77 -32.94
C GLU A 254 64.96 8.34 -32.42
N GLU A 255 66.01 7.54 -32.15
CA GLU A 255 65.94 6.47 -31.15
C GLU A 255 66.80 6.82 -29.93
N ILE A 256 66.30 6.55 -28.72
CA ILE A 256 67.03 6.78 -27.46
C ILE A 256 68.00 5.60 -27.24
N PRO A 257 69.33 5.79 -27.15
CA PRO A 257 70.27 4.72 -26.85
C PRO A 257 70.02 4.15 -25.45
N GLU A 258 70.19 2.84 -25.27
CA GLU A 258 70.09 2.19 -23.95
C GLU A 258 71.48 2.08 -23.31
N GLU A 259 72.16 3.24 -23.21
CA GLU A 259 73.60 3.40 -22.93
C GLU A 259 74.19 2.25 -22.11
N ILE A 260 74.97 1.39 -22.78
CA ILE A 260 75.72 0.33 -22.10
C ILE A 260 76.80 0.99 -21.24
N ALA A 261 76.54 1.10 -19.94
CA ALA A 261 77.50 1.67 -19.00
C ALA A 261 78.81 0.87 -19.02
N ALA A 262 79.95 1.57 -19.08
CA ALA A 262 81.29 1.00 -19.31
C ALA A 262 81.81 0.02 -18.22
N THR A 263 80.96 -0.37 -17.26
CA THR A 263 81.21 -1.38 -16.23
C THR A 263 80.28 -2.60 -16.32
N GLU A 264 79.32 -2.64 -17.25
CA GLU A 264 78.48 -3.83 -17.47
C GLU A 264 79.29 -4.95 -18.13
N THR A 265 79.05 -6.20 -17.71
CA THR A 265 79.67 -7.39 -18.29
C THR A 265 78.80 -8.01 -19.38
N THR A 266 79.41 -8.71 -20.33
CA THR A 266 78.71 -9.33 -21.46
C THR A 266 77.54 -10.24 -21.02
N GLU A 267 77.67 -10.94 -19.89
CA GLU A 267 76.57 -11.77 -19.35
C GLU A 267 75.42 -10.97 -18.73
N ALA A 268 75.67 -9.78 -18.18
CA ALA A 268 74.60 -8.89 -17.70
C ALA A 268 73.76 -8.37 -18.88
N VAL A 269 74.41 -7.96 -19.97
CA VAL A 269 73.75 -7.49 -21.20
C VAL A 269 72.97 -8.63 -21.88
N LYS A 270 73.55 -9.84 -22.00
CA LYS A 270 72.83 -11.05 -22.41
C LYS A 270 71.61 -11.33 -21.52
N GLY A 271 71.73 -11.10 -20.21
CA GLY A 271 70.62 -11.19 -19.25
C GLY A 271 69.49 -10.20 -19.53
N ARG A 272 69.82 -8.91 -19.76
CA ARG A 272 68.87 -7.87 -20.17
C ARG A 272 68.15 -8.24 -21.48
N ILE A 273 68.89 -8.64 -22.52
CA ILE A 273 68.34 -9.04 -23.82
C ILE A 273 67.35 -10.21 -23.66
N ARG A 274 67.72 -11.27 -22.93
CA ARG A 274 66.80 -12.40 -22.61
C ARG A 274 65.53 -11.92 -21.91
N GLN A 275 65.64 -10.99 -20.96
CA GLN A 275 64.49 -10.49 -20.21
C GLN A 275 63.57 -9.58 -21.04
N LEU A 276 64.11 -8.86 -22.04
CA LEU A 276 63.32 -8.07 -22.99
C LEU A 276 62.58 -8.97 -23.98
N LEU A 277 63.25 -10.00 -24.52
CA LEU A 277 62.64 -11.03 -25.38
C LEU A 277 61.48 -11.75 -24.67
N ALA A 278 61.71 -12.25 -23.44
CA ALA A 278 60.69 -12.91 -22.64
C ALA A 278 59.55 -11.99 -22.14
N LYS A 279 59.59 -10.70 -22.46
CA LYS A 279 58.52 -9.70 -22.23
C LYS A 279 57.88 -9.21 -23.54
N ALA A 280 58.16 -9.88 -24.67
CA ALA A 280 57.76 -9.47 -26.02
C ALA A 280 58.20 -8.06 -26.44
N ASN A 281 59.23 -7.50 -25.78
CA ASN A 281 59.71 -6.14 -26.06
C ASN A 281 60.86 -6.16 -27.09
N TYR A 282 60.52 -6.62 -28.29
CA TYR A 282 61.48 -6.93 -29.33
C TYR A 282 62.25 -5.70 -29.83
N LYS A 283 61.61 -4.52 -29.87
CA LYS A 283 62.26 -3.28 -30.36
C LYS A 283 63.48 -2.92 -29.51
N GLN A 284 63.33 -2.88 -28.18
CA GLN A 284 64.45 -2.59 -27.27
C GLN A 284 65.48 -3.74 -27.26
N ALA A 285 65.04 -5.00 -27.38
CA ALA A 285 65.96 -6.13 -27.48
C ALA A 285 66.87 -6.04 -28.72
N ILE A 286 66.35 -5.61 -29.87
CA ILE A 286 67.11 -5.42 -31.11
C ILE A 286 68.08 -4.22 -30.98
N ILE A 287 67.62 -3.08 -30.47
CA ILE A 287 68.45 -1.88 -30.27
C ILE A 287 69.63 -2.20 -29.32
N LEU A 288 69.36 -2.78 -28.15
CA LEU A 288 70.40 -3.17 -27.17
C LEU A 288 71.36 -4.23 -27.74
N THR A 289 70.91 -5.08 -28.66
CA THR A 289 71.77 -6.06 -29.35
C THR A 289 72.67 -5.41 -30.40
N ARG A 290 72.20 -4.35 -31.08
CA ARG A 290 73.01 -3.53 -31.99
C ARG A 290 74.10 -2.77 -31.23
N GLU A 291 73.71 -2.12 -30.13
CA GLU A 291 74.65 -1.39 -29.26
C GLU A 291 75.68 -2.35 -28.62
N ALA A 292 75.27 -3.57 -28.26
CA ALA A 292 76.17 -4.61 -27.77
C ALA A 292 77.13 -5.15 -28.84
N LEU A 293 76.74 -5.23 -30.12
CA LEU A 293 77.65 -5.57 -31.22
C LEU A 293 78.75 -4.52 -31.37
N ASP A 294 78.38 -3.25 -31.37
CA ASP A 294 79.34 -2.14 -31.49
C ASP A 294 80.30 -2.07 -30.28
N HIS A 295 79.80 -2.33 -29.07
CA HIS A 295 80.57 -2.22 -27.82
C HIS A 295 81.38 -3.48 -27.44
N PHE A 296 80.99 -4.69 -27.87
CA PHE A 296 81.60 -5.96 -27.43
C PHE A 296 82.16 -6.85 -28.57
N GLN A 297 82.67 -6.22 -29.63
CA GLN A 297 83.20 -6.83 -30.87
C GLN A 297 84.16 -8.04 -30.73
N GLN A 298 84.78 -8.27 -29.55
CA GLN A 298 85.70 -9.38 -29.31
C GLN A 298 85.23 -10.40 -28.26
N SER A 299 83.92 -10.46 -27.95
CA SER A 299 83.36 -11.47 -27.03
C SER A 299 82.15 -12.20 -27.62
N GLU A 300 82.11 -13.53 -27.48
CA GLU A 300 81.02 -14.34 -28.04
C GLU A 300 79.68 -14.12 -27.30
N PRO A 301 78.54 -14.16 -28.01
CA PRO A 301 78.39 -14.44 -29.45
C PRO A 301 78.59 -13.23 -30.37
N PHE A 302 78.80 -12.02 -29.84
CA PHE A 302 78.89 -10.77 -30.60
C PHE A 302 80.09 -10.69 -31.56
N SER A 303 81.12 -11.52 -31.35
CA SER A 303 82.33 -11.59 -32.19
C SER A 303 82.25 -12.52 -33.40
N GLN A 304 81.15 -13.24 -33.62
CA GLN A 304 80.97 -14.11 -34.79
C GLN A 304 80.02 -13.47 -35.81
N THR A 305 80.56 -12.94 -36.91
CA THR A 305 79.77 -12.50 -38.07
C THR A 305 80.46 -12.88 -39.38
N ASP A 306 79.88 -13.82 -40.12
CA ASP A 306 80.31 -14.13 -41.49
C ASP A 306 79.89 -12.97 -42.42
N PRO A 307 80.79 -12.40 -43.24
CA PRO A 307 80.52 -11.15 -43.95
C PRO A 307 79.50 -11.26 -45.09
N ASP A 308 79.13 -12.47 -45.52
CA ASP A 308 78.24 -12.71 -46.67
C ASP A 308 76.75 -12.97 -46.31
N GLU A 309 76.38 -13.13 -45.02
CA GLU A 309 74.96 -13.28 -44.62
C GLU A 309 74.19 -11.95 -44.68
N ALA A 310 72.88 -11.97 -44.96
CA ALA A 310 72.04 -10.78 -44.83
C ALA A 310 71.91 -10.35 -43.34
N GLU A 311 71.96 -9.03 -43.07
CA GLU A 311 71.95 -8.48 -41.69
C GLU A 311 70.76 -8.97 -40.86
N GLU A 312 69.56 -9.07 -41.47
CA GLU A 312 68.36 -9.58 -40.82
C GLU A 312 68.59 -11.00 -40.24
N THR A 313 69.20 -11.89 -41.02
CA THR A 313 69.53 -13.26 -40.61
C THR A 313 70.53 -13.28 -39.46
N ARG A 314 71.58 -12.44 -39.52
CA ARG A 314 72.60 -12.34 -38.46
C ARG A 314 71.99 -11.91 -37.12
N PHE A 315 71.15 -10.88 -37.11
CA PHE A 315 70.47 -10.42 -35.89
C PHE A 315 69.54 -11.48 -35.31
N LEU A 316 68.80 -12.21 -36.14
CA LEU A 316 67.92 -13.30 -35.71
C LEU A 316 68.71 -14.47 -35.11
N ASN A 317 69.80 -14.89 -35.77
CA ASN A 317 70.69 -15.94 -35.30
C ASN A 317 71.32 -15.56 -33.94
N LEU A 318 71.83 -14.33 -33.83
CA LEU A 318 72.44 -13.80 -32.60
C LEU A 318 71.45 -13.73 -31.42
N LEU A 319 70.26 -13.17 -31.64
CA LEU A 319 69.19 -13.10 -30.63
C LEU A 319 68.75 -14.51 -30.19
N GLY A 320 68.64 -15.45 -31.14
CA GLY A 320 68.30 -16.85 -30.86
C GLY A 320 69.38 -17.57 -30.05
N THR A 321 70.67 -17.39 -30.39
CA THR A 321 71.79 -17.93 -29.62
C THR A 321 71.83 -17.36 -28.21
N ILE A 322 71.55 -16.06 -28.04
CA ILE A 322 71.45 -15.44 -26.72
C ILE A 322 70.28 -16.06 -25.93
N PHE A 323 69.08 -16.18 -26.53
CA PHE A 323 67.89 -16.72 -25.88
C PHE A 323 68.04 -18.19 -25.47
N LYS A 324 68.48 -19.06 -26.40
CA LYS A 324 68.57 -20.52 -26.19
C LYS A 324 69.74 -20.98 -25.30
N SER A 325 70.72 -20.11 -25.01
CA SER A 325 71.87 -20.47 -24.16
C SER A 325 71.47 -20.78 -22.70
N PRO A 326 71.84 -21.95 -22.13
CA PRO A 326 71.44 -22.34 -20.78
C PRO A 326 71.90 -21.37 -19.68
N ARG A 327 71.07 -21.23 -18.62
CA ARG A 327 71.45 -20.48 -17.41
C ARG A 327 72.55 -21.23 -16.64
N GLY A 328 73.67 -20.55 -16.37
CA GLY A 328 74.70 -21.05 -15.46
C GLY A 328 74.20 -21.19 -14.02
N PRO A 329 74.75 -22.13 -13.22
CA PRO A 329 74.19 -22.48 -11.92
C PRO A 329 74.66 -21.54 -10.80
N THR A 330 73.70 -21.00 -10.04
CA THR A 330 73.93 -20.49 -8.66
C THR A 330 73.34 -21.49 -7.68
N GLN A 331 74.21 -22.16 -6.91
CA GLN A 331 73.82 -23.08 -5.85
C GLN A 331 73.33 -22.35 -4.59
N GLU A 332 72.66 -23.13 -3.74
CA GLU A 332 72.40 -23.01 -2.28
C GLU A 332 70.90 -22.98 -1.92
N LYS A 333 70.38 -23.86 -1.04
CA LYS A 333 71.02 -24.98 -0.31
C LYS A 333 69.97 -26.00 0.18
N ASN A 334 70.18 -27.27 -0.19
CA ASN A 334 70.14 -28.46 0.70
C ASN A 334 68.88 -28.82 1.54
N PRO A 335 68.79 -30.06 2.09
CA PRO A 335 67.55 -30.83 1.92
C PRO A 335 67.09 -31.64 3.16
N GLN A 336 66.14 -32.56 2.92
CA GLN A 336 65.89 -33.84 3.62
C GLN A 336 65.43 -33.81 5.10
N GLY A 337 64.46 -34.68 5.41
CA GLY A 337 63.89 -34.86 6.75
C GLY A 337 62.90 -36.02 6.82
N SER A 338 63.38 -37.25 6.56
CA SER A 338 62.55 -38.46 6.41
C SER A 338 62.62 -39.41 7.61
N ALA A 339 61.45 -39.84 8.12
CA ALA A 339 61.21 -41.11 8.84
C ALA A 339 59.67 -41.30 8.90
N GLU A 340 59.05 -42.35 8.35
CA GLU A 340 59.09 -43.77 8.76
C GLU A 340 58.49 -44.03 10.16
N ASN A 341 57.23 -44.49 10.22
CA ASN A 341 56.92 -45.94 10.32
C ASN A 341 55.41 -46.25 10.43
N VAL A 342 54.96 -47.18 9.56
CA VAL A 342 54.24 -48.45 9.85
C VAL A 342 53.00 -48.45 10.78
N GLY A 343 51.91 -49.10 10.30
CA GLY A 343 50.68 -49.43 11.05
C GLY A 343 50.80 -50.73 11.88
N PRO A 344 49.87 -51.73 11.82
CA PRO A 344 48.81 -51.94 10.81
C PRO A 344 47.41 -52.38 11.36
N GLY A 345 46.45 -52.59 10.44
CA GLY A 345 45.38 -53.59 10.58
C GLY A 345 43.93 -53.06 10.60
N GLN A 346 42.94 -53.73 10.00
CA GLN A 346 42.99 -54.86 9.02
C GLN A 346 41.63 -55.04 8.31
N THR A 347 41.53 -56.04 7.41
CA THR A 347 40.38 -56.45 6.57
C THR A 347 40.04 -55.48 5.42
N ASP A 348 40.24 -55.81 4.13
CA ASP A 348 39.71 -56.91 3.28
C ASP A 348 38.28 -56.62 2.77
N CYS A 349 37.93 -56.71 1.48
CA CYS A 349 38.59 -57.28 0.28
C CYS A 349 37.87 -56.73 -1.00
N ARG A 350 38.31 -56.85 -2.28
CA ARG A 350 39.43 -57.54 -2.95
C ARG A 350 39.65 -57.03 -4.41
N ASP A 351 40.77 -57.45 -5.02
CA ASP A 351 41.08 -57.64 -6.47
C ASP A 351 41.17 -56.46 -7.48
N LYS A 352 42.16 -56.62 -8.38
CA LYS A 352 42.63 -55.78 -9.51
C LYS A 352 42.35 -56.55 -10.85
N PRO A 353 42.70 -56.08 -12.09
CA PRO A 353 43.57 -54.95 -12.46
C PRO A 353 43.12 -54.07 -13.66
N SER A 354 43.80 -52.91 -13.80
CA SER A 354 44.24 -52.33 -15.09
C SER A 354 45.36 -51.32 -14.84
N VAL A 355 46.17 -51.01 -15.88
CA VAL A 355 47.32 -50.10 -15.83
C VAL A 355 46.92 -48.74 -16.43
N PRO A 356 47.34 -47.59 -15.85
CA PRO A 356 46.83 -46.28 -16.26
C PRO A 356 47.42 -45.78 -17.59
N GLN A 357 46.58 -45.06 -18.33
CA GLN A 357 46.97 -44.06 -19.34
C GLN A 357 46.67 -42.65 -18.79
N PRO A 358 47.34 -41.58 -19.25
CA PRO A 358 47.27 -40.26 -18.61
C PRO A 358 45.93 -39.53 -18.82
N GLU A 359 45.12 -39.44 -17.77
CA GLU A 359 43.83 -38.74 -17.77
C GLU A 359 43.97 -37.20 -17.74
N GLN A 360 44.30 -36.57 -18.87
CA GLN A 360 44.26 -35.09 -19.00
C GLN A 360 42.90 -34.53 -19.45
N SER A 361 41.91 -35.38 -19.75
CA SER A 361 40.56 -34.99 -20.18
C SER A 361 39.59 -34.76 -19.02
N GLY A 362 39.54 -35.67 -18.03
CA GLY A 362 38.51 -35.68 -16.98
C GLY A 362 38.41 -34.38 -16.16
N GLY A 363 39.54 -33.71 -15.92
CA GLY A 363 39.57 -32.43 -15.21
C GLY A 363 38.97 -31.24 -15.99
N LYS A 364 38.90 -31.32 -17.33
CA LYS A 364 38.20 -30.32 -18.15
C LYS A 364 36.68 -30.49 -18.01
N ASP A 365 36.20 -31.72 -18.17
CA ASP A 365 34.79 -32.07 -18.01
C ASP A 365 34.25 -31.76 -16.60
N ALA A 366 35.01 -32.05 -15.56
CA ALA A 366 34.63 -31.74 -14.17
C ALA A 366 34.47 -30.23 -13.94
N LEU A 367 35.40 -29.42 -14.46
CA LEU A 367 35.36 -27.97 -14.34
C LEU A 367 34.20 -27.37 -15.14
N VAL A 368 33.96 -27.82 -16.38
CA VAL A 368 32.81 -27.38 -17.20
C VAL A 368 31.47 -27.77 -16.54
N LYS A 369 31.37 -28.96 -15.92
CA LYS A 369 30.19 -29.36 -15.15
C LYS A 369 29.94 -28.46 -13.94
N GLN A 370 31.00 -28.01 -13.25
CA GLN A 370 30.88 -27.05 -12.15
C GLN A 370 30.50 -25.65 -12.65
N GLU A 371 31.04 -25.20 -13.79
CA GLU A 371 30.68 -23.91 -14.40
C GLU A 371 29.21 -23.87 -14.82
N MET A 372 28.69 -24.95 -15.44
CA MET A 372 27.26 -25.10 -15.74
C MET A 372 26.40 -25.13 -14.46
N LEU A 373 26.86 -25.78 -13.39
CA LEU A 373 26.15 -25.79 -12.10
C LEU A 373 26.08 -24.40 -11.45
N VAL A 374 27.19 -23.66 -11.46
CA VAL A 374 27.24 -22.28 -10.94
C VAL A 374 26.36 -21.35 -11.78
N GLN A 375 26.38 -21.48 -13.11
CA GLN A 375 25.49 -20.73 -14.00
C GLN A 375 24.01 -21.04 -13.72
N TYR A 376 23.63 -22.32 -13.63
CA TYR A 376 22.27 -22.74 -13.29
C TYR A 376 21.81 -22.19 -11.93
N LEU A 377 22.67 -22.20 -10.91
CA LEU A 377 22.36 -21.62 -9.59
C LEU A 377 22.26 -20.09 -9.64
N GLN A 378 23.09 -19.42 -10.45
CA GLN A 378 23.03 -17.97 -10.68
C GLN A 378 21.73 -17.57 -11.38
N ASP A 379 21.29 -18.33 -12.37
CA ASP A 379 20.04 -18.08 -13.11
C ASP A 379 18.80 -18.37 -12.24
N ALA A 380 18.81 -19.47 -11.47
CA ALA A 380 17.77 -19.80 -10.51
C ALA A 380 17.61 -18.74 -9.42
N TYR A 381 18.74 -18.26 -8.86
CA TYR A 381 18.76 -17.16 -7.88
C TYR A 381 18.25 -15.85 -8.49
N SER A 382 18.69 -15.51 -9.70
CA SER A 382 18.27 -14.29 -10.41
C SER A 382 16.77 -14.31 -10.77
N PHE A 383 16.21 -15.47 -11.11
CA PHE A 383 14.77 -15.68 -11.27
C PHE A 383 14.02 -15.53 -9.95
N SER A 384 14.50 -16.16 -8.87
CA SER A 384 13.89 -16.08 -7.54
C SER A 384 13.81 -14.64 -7.03
N LEU A 385 14.88 -13.85 -7.17
CA LEU A 385 14.88 -12.41 -6.86
C LEU A 385 13.83 -11.62 -7.67
N LYS A 386 13.66 -11.91 -8.97
CA LYS A 386 12.67 -11.25 -9.82
C LYS A 386 11.23 -11.64 -9.47
N ILE A 387 10.99 -12.87 -9.02
CA ILE A 387 9.70 -13.29 -8.45
C ILE A 387 9.43 -12.59 -7.11
N THR A 388 10.43 -12.45 -6.24
CA THR A 388 10.30 -11.70 -4.97
C THR A 388 10.01 -10.21 -5.21
N GLU A 389 10.63 -9.59 -6.22
CA GLU A 389 10.30 -8.23 -6.68
C GLU A 389 8.84 -8.14 -7.19
N ALA A 390 8.43 -9.07 -8.05
CA ALA A 390 7.07 -9.14 -8.58
C ALA A 390 6.01 -9.28 -7.46
N ILE A 391 6.24 -10.16 -6.48
CA ILE A 391 5.39 -10.33 -5.29
C ILE A 391 5.24 -8.99 -4.53
N GLY A 392 6.32 -8.22 -4.41
CA GLY A 392 6.31 -6.89 -3.77
C GLY A 392 5.50 -5.82 -4.51
N ILE A 393 5.26 -5.99 -5.82
CA ILE A 393 4.40 -5.13 -6.64
C ILE A 393 2.96 -5.65 -6.62
N ILE A 394 2.76 -6.93 -6.98
CA ILE A 394 1.46 -7.62 -7.06
C ILE A 394 0.70 -7.55 -5.72
N SER A 395 1.40 -7.63 -4.58
CA SER A 395 0.78 -7.49 -3.25
C SER A 395 0.23 -6.08 -2.95
N LYS A 396 0.56 -5.05 -3.75
CA LYS A 396 -0.04 -3.71 -3.66
C LYS A 396 -1.29 -3.61 -4.55
N MET A 397 -1.25 -4.24 -5.72
CA MET A 397 -2.33 -4.27 -6.72
C MET A 397 -3.60 -4.96 -6.19
N MET A 398 -3.46 -5.79 -5.15
CA MET A 398 -4.55 -6.47 -4.43
C MET A 398 -5.66 -5.53 -3.90
N TYR A 399 -5.37 -4.24 -3.71
CA TYR A 399 -6.33 -3.23 -3.22
C TYR A 399 -6.61 -2.12 -4.25
N GLU A 400 -6.35 -2.38 -5.54
CA GLU A 400 -6.74 -1.47 -6.63
C GLU A 400 -8.20 -1.65 -7.04
N ASN A 401 -8.81 -0.58 -7.56
CA ASN A 401 -10.26 -0.51 -7.84
C ASN A 401 -10.76 -1.44 -8.97
N THR A 402 -9.90 -2.28 -9.57
CA THR A 402 -10.25 -3.11 -10.73
C THR A 402 -10.33 -4.59 -10.37
N THR A 403 -11.57 -5.07 -10.20
CA THR A 403 -11.92 -6.45 -9.79
C THR A 403 -11.20 -7.53 -10.60
N THR A 404 -11.09 -7.35 -11.92
CA THR A 404 -10.45 -8.32 -12.82
C THR A 404 -8.93 -8.39 -12.68
N VAL A 405 -8.27 -7.40 -12.07
CA VAL A 405 -6.85 -7.51 -11.67
C VAL A 405 -6.76 -8.22 -10.32
N VAL A 406 -7.62 -7.86 -9.35
CA VAL A 406 -7.63 -8.48 -8.02
C VAL A 406 -7.85 -10.00 -8.09
N GLN A 407 -8.68 -10.48 -9.03
CA GLN A 407 -8.87 -11.93 -9.28
C GLN A 407 -7.57 -12.62 -9.73
N GLU A 408 -6.84 -12.05 -10.70
CA GLU A 408 -5.57 -12.59 -11.21
C GLU A 408 -4.45 -12.52 -10.16
N VAL A 409 -4.45 -11.47 -9.33
CA VAL A 409 -3.58 -11.33 -8.16
C VAL A 409 -3.81 -12.48 -7.16
N ILE A 410 -5.08 -12.86 -6.92
CA ILE A 410 -5.44 -13.99 -6.05
C ILE A 410 -4.94 -15.32 -6.66
N GLU A 411 -5.19 -15.56 -7.95
CA GLU A 411 -4.75 -16.80 -8.63
C GLU A 411 -3.21 -16.92 -8.67
N PHE A 412 -2.50 -15.82 -8.92
CA PHE A 412 -1.03 -15.77 -8.82
C PHE A 412 -0.53 -16.14 -7.42
N PHE A 413 -1.15 -15.63 -6.35
CA PHE A 413 -0.74 -15.98 -4.99
C PHE A 413 -1.06 -17.43 -4.60
N VAL A 414 -2.16 -18.00 -5.10
CA VAL A 414 -2.45 -19.44 -4.97
C VAL A 414 -1.33 -20.25 -5.62
N MET A 415 -0.95 -19.91 -6.85
CA MET A 415 0.07 -20.62 -7.60
C MET A 415 1.46 -20.48 -6.95
N ALA A 416 1.88 -19.27 -6.59
CA ALA A 416 3.16 -19.02 -5.91
C ALA A 416 3.28 -19.78 -4.57
N PHE A 417 2.17 -19.92 -3.83
CA PHE A 417 2.15 -20.72 -2.60
C PHE A 417 2.23 -22.23 -2.89
N GLN A 418 1.54 -22.74 -3.92
CA GLN A 418 1.62 -24.15 -4.32
C GLN A 418 3.04 -24.55 -4.79
N PHE A 419 3.77 -23.64 -5.43
CA PHE A 419 5.19 -23.78 -5.77
C PHE A 419 6.16 -23.39 -4.63
N GLY A 420 5.66 -23.23 -3.41
CA GLY A 420 6.48 -23.13 -2.20
C GLY A 420 7.29 -21.84 -2.05
N VAL A 421 6.95 -20.75 -2.76
CA VAL A 421 7.63 -19.46 -2.62
C VAL A 421 7.33 -18.88 -1.22
N PRO A 422 8.32 -18.71 -0.32
CA PRO A 422 8.06 -18.33 1.08
C PRO A 422 7.29 -17.01 1.23
N GLN A 423 7.60 -16.04 0.39
CA GLN A 423 7.00 -14.70 0.36
C GLN A 423 5.52 -14.72 -0.05
N ALA A 424 5.04 -15.79 -0.71
CA ALA A 424 3.62 -15.92 -1.08
C ALA A 424 2.68 -15.99 0.13
N LEU A 425 3.15 -16.49 1.29
CA LEU A 425 2.36 -16.51 2.53
C LEU A 425 1.93 -15.10 2.98
N LEU A 426 2.75 -14.07 2.73
CA LEU A 426 2.39 -12.67 3.01
C LEU A 426 1.27 -12.18 2.08
N GLY A 427 1.31 -12.58 0.81
CA GLY A 427 0.24 -12.34 -0.16
C GLY A 427 -1.05 -13.03 0.25
N VAL A 428 -1.00 -14.33 0.54
CA VAL A 428 -2.15 -15.13 1.03
C VAL A 428 -2.77 -14.49 2.28
N ARG A 429 -1.98 -14.17 3.32
CA ARG A 429 -2.47 -13.49 4.53
C ARG A 429 -3.10 -12.11 4.25
N ARG A 430 -2.73 -11.42 3.15
CA ARG A 430 -3.35 -10.15 2.70
C ARG A 430 -4.64 -10.32 1.90
N MET A 431 -4.93 -11.51 1.35
CA MET A 431 -6.21 -11.79 0.67
C MET A 431 -7.39 -11.85 1.66
N LEU A 432 -7.14 -12.20 2.93
CA LEU A 432 -8.18 -12.45 3.94
C LEU A 432 -9.23 -11.32 4.07
N PRO A 433 -8.89 -10.02 4.16
CA PRO A 433 -9.88 -8.95 4.25
C PRO A 433 -10.78 -8.81 3.02
N LEU A 434 -10.40 -9.35 1.86
CA LEU A 434 -11.20 -9.28 0.64
C LEU A 434 -12.49 -10.13 0.71
N ILE A 435 -12.65 -11.00 1.72
CA ILE A 435 -13.92 -11.70 1.99
C ILE A 435 -15.08 -10.72 2.32
N TRP A 436 -14.73 -9.52 2.78
CA TRP A 436 -15.64 -8.40 3.06
C TRP A 436 -15.80 -7.43 1.88
N SER A 437 -15.29 -7.79 0.70
CA SER A 437 -15.51 -7.00 -0.52
C SER A 437 -16.99 -6.95 -0.90
N LYS A 438 -17.44 -5.78 -1.37
CA LYS A 438 -18.79 -5.61 -1.97
C LYS A 438 -18.92 -6.40 -3.29
N GLU A 439 -17.80 -6.70 -3.93
CA GLU A 439 -17.72 -7.34 -5.24
C GLU A 439 -17.77 -8.87 -5.11
N HIS A 440 -18.91 -9.47 -5.44
CA HIS A 440 -19.15 -10.92 -5.34
C HIS A 440 -18.07 -11.76 -6.06
N GLY A 441 -17.62 -11.31 -7.24
CA GLY A 441 -16.56 -11.97 -8.01
C GLY A 441 -15.20 -11.99 -7.30
N VAL A 442 -14.94 -11.09 -6.35
CA VAL A 442 -13.74 -11.10 -5.50
C VAL A 442 -13.96 -11.99 -4.27
N ARG A 443 -15.14 -11.94 -3.62
CA ARG A 443 -15.47 -12.82 -2.48
C ARG A 443 -15.34 -14.30 -2.84
N GLU A 444 -15.93 -14.72 -3.97
CA GLU A 444 -15.82 -16.10 -4.43
C GLU A 444 -14.40 -16.48 -4.92
N ALA A 445 -13.63 -15.55 -5.50
CA ALA A 445 -12.22 -15.81 -5.83
C ALA A 445 -11.38 -16.11 -4.57
N VAL A 446 -11.61 -15.38 -3.47
CA VAL A 446 -10.97 -15.67 -2.17
C VAL A 446 -11.40 -17.02 -1.62
N LEU A 447 -12.70 -17.35 -1.64
CA LEU A 447 -13.19 -18.66 -1.19
C LEU A 447 -12.61 -19.82 -2.03
N ASN A 448 -12.53 -19.65 -3.36
CA ASN A 448 -11.89 -20.59 -4.27
C ASN A 448 -10.39 -20.79 -3.96
N ALA A 449 -9.67 -19.70 -3.71
CA ALA A 449 -8.27 -19.74 -3.32
C ALA A 449 -8.06 -20.52 -2.01
N TYR A 450 -8.81 -20.19 -0.96
CA TYR A 450 -8.70 -20.88 0.33
C TYR A 450 -9.13 -22.36 0.27
N ARG A 451 -10.12 -22.69 -0.56
CA ARG A 451 -10.52 -24.07 -0.86
C ARG A 451 -9.38 -24.86 -1.51
N GLN A 452 -8.73 -24.31 -2.54
CA GLN A 452 -7.61 -24.96 -3.21
C GLN A 452 -6.39 -25.12 -2.28
N LEU A 453 -6.06 -24.10 -1.48
CA LEU A 453 -4.87 -24.08 -0.63
C LEU A 453 -4.99 -24.96 0.63
N TYR A 454 -6.18 -25.06 1.25
CA TYR A 454 -6.33 -25.69 2.56
C TYR A 454 -7.17 -26.97 2.56
N LEU A 455 -8.26 -27.07 1.78
CA LEU A 455 -9.18 -28.23 1.86
C LEU A 455 -8.67 -29.50 1.15
N ASN A 456 -7.58 -29.41 0.36
CA ASN A 456 -6.96 -30.54 -0.35
C ASN A 456 -5.54 -30.89 0.17
N PRO A 457 -5.35 -31.22 1.47
CA PRO A 457 -4.04 -31.60 1.99
C PRO A 457 -3.59 -32.98 1.51
N LYS A 458 -2.27 -33.15 1.37
CA LYS A 458 -1.62 -34.43 1.04
C LYS A 458 -1.69 -35.39 2.23
N GLY A 459 -1.83 -36.69 1.96
CA GLY A 459 -1.89 -37.76 2.97
C GLY A 459 -2.85 -38.88 2.59
N ASP A 460 -2.59 -40.11 3.02
CA ASP A 460 -3.25 -41.29 2.44
C ASP A 460 -4.60 -41.63 3.10
N SER A 461 -4.75 -41.33 4.39
CA SER A 461 -5.98 -41.58 5.15
C SER A 461 -6.78 -40.30 5.41
N ALA A 462 -8.11 -40.43 5.58
CA ALA A 462 -8.98 -39.30 5.92
C ALA A 462 -8.57 -38.60 7.22
N ARG A 463 -8.05 -39.35 8.21
CA ARG A 463 -7.56 -38.83 9.49
C ARG A 463 -6.21 -38.10 9.35
N ALA A 464 -5.32 -38.56 8.46
CA ALA A 464 -4.10 -37.84 8.10
C ALA A 464 -4.40 -36.52 7.38
N LYS A 465 -5.35 -36.53 6.42
CA LYS A 465 -5.83 -35.30 5.76
C LYS A 465 -6.44 -34.31 6.76
N ALA A 466 -7.25 -34.78 7.71
CA ALA A 466 -7.79 -33.95 8.78
C ALA A 466 -6.69 -33.34 9.68
N HIS A 467 -5.66 -34.13 10.04
CA HIS A 467 -4.52 -33.65 10.83
C HIS A 467 -3.76 -32.53 10.10
N ALA A 468 -3.44 -32.74 8.82
CA ALA A 468 -2.73 -31.75 7.99
C ALA A 468 -3.55 -30.47 7.78
N LEU A 469 -4.87 -30.58 7.58
CA LEU A 469 -5.77 -29.42 7.52
C LEU A 469 -5.72 -28.60 8.82
N ILE A 470 -5.91 -29.25 9.98
CA ILE A 470 -5.93 -28.56 11.28
C ILE A 470 -4.56 -27.93 11.59
N GLN A 471 -3.47 -28.60 11.23
CA GLN A 471 -2.11 -28.06 11.37
C GLN A 471 -1.91 -26.81 10.50
N ASN A 472 -2.31 -26.85 9.23
CA ASN A 472 -2.21 -25.71 8.31
C ASN A 472 -3.09 -24.52 8.74
N LEU A 473 -4.29 -24.78 9.29
CA LEU A 473 -5.15 -23.75 9.86
C LEU A 473 -4.60 -23.18 11.16
N SER A 474 -4.02 -24.01 12.03
CA SER A 474 -3.34 -23.54 13.26
C SER A 474 -2.15 -22.64 12.93
N LEU A 475 -1.37 -22.95 11.88
CA LEU A 475 -0.27 -22.10 11.38
C LEU A 475 -0.76 -20.76 10.77
N LEU A 476 -2.03 -20.64 10.38
CA LEU A 476 -2.62 -19.34 10.06
C LEU A 476 -3.02 -18.54 11.30
N LEU A 477 -3.32 -19.20 12.43
CA LEU A 477 -3.69 -18.57 13.70
C LEU A 477 -2.47 -18.08 14.52
N VAL A 478 -1.30 -18.70 14.34
CA VAL A 478 -0.05 -18.23 14.95
C VAL A 478 0.29 -16.81 14.46
N ASP A 479 0.42 -15.90 15.41
CA ASP A 479 0.62 -14.44 15.24
C ASP A 479 -0.44 -13.76 14.35
N ALA A 480 -1.67 -14.29 14.33
CA ALA A 480 -2.79 -13.69 13.62
C ALA A 480 -3.34 -12.45 14.36
N SER A 481 -3.70 -11.41 13.60
CA SER A 481 -4.45 -10.27 14.15
C SER A 481 -5.93 -10.62 14.37
N VAL A 482 -6.62 -9.90 15.26
CA VAL A 482 -8.07 -10.09 15.48
C VAL A 482 -8.89 -9.94 14.19
N GLY A 483 -8.48 -9.04 13.28
CA GLY A 483 -9.10 -8.93 11.95
C GLY A 483 -8.82 -10.14 11.04
N THR A 484 -7.59 -10.67 11.06
CA THR A 484 -7.21 -11.93 10.38
C THR A 484 -8.07 -13.10 10.85
N ILE A 485 -8.28 -13.19 12.17
CA ILE A 485 -9.11 -14.18 12.86
C ILE A 485 -10.58 -14.08 12.42
N GLN A 486 -11.15 -12.86 12.37
CA GLN A 486 -12.53 -12.63 11.91
C GLN A 486 -12.73 -12.99 10.43
N CYS A 487 -11.75 -12.70 9.57
CA CYS A 487 -11.81 -13.08 8.15
C CYS A 487 -11.75 -14.61 7.96
N LEU A 488 -10.90 -15.30 8.75
CA LEU A 488 -10.83 -16.76 8.72
C LEU A 488 -12.11 -17.40 9.29
N GLN A 489 -12.74 -16.79 10.30
CA GLN A 489 -14.03 -17.23 10.81
C GLN A 489 -15.11 -17.20 9.71
N GLU A 490 -15.24 -16.10 8.96
CA GLU A 490 -16.20 -15.98 7.85
C GLU A 490 -15.98 -17.07 6.78
N ILE A 491 -14.72 -17.33 6.39
CA ILE A 491 -14.36 -18.37 5.42
C ILE A 491 -14.71 -19.78 5.94
N LEU A 492 -14.46 -20.07 7.21
CA LEU A 492 -14.83 -21.36 7.81
C LEU A 492 -16.35 -21.49 7.99
N CYS A 493 -17.08 -20.41 8.29
CA CYS A 493 -18.54 -20.41 8.32
C CYS A 493 -19.13 -20.77 6.94
N GLU A 494 -18.57 -20.24 5.85
CA GLU A 494 -18.94 -20.60 4.47
C GLU A 494 -18.68 -22.09 4.18
N PHE A 495 -17.47 -22.60 4.46
CA PHE A 495 -17.12 -24.00 4.22
C PHE A 495 -17.94 -25.01 5.07
N VAL A 496 -18.39 -24.59 6.27
CA VAL A 496 -19.31 -25.39 7.11
C VAL A 496 -20.76 -25.32 6.59
N GLN A 497 -21.23 -24.16 6.11
CA GLN A 497 -22.56 -24.02 5.52
C GLN A 497 -22.69 -24.76 4.18
N LYS A 498 -21.60 -24.86 3.41
CA LYS A 498 -21.52 -25.60 2.13
C LYS A 498 -21.14 -27.08 2.28
N ASP A 499 -21.04 -27.60 3.52
CA ASP A 499 -20.67 -29.00 3.87
C ASP A 499 -19.35 -29.51 3.25
N GLU A 500 -18.39 -28.62 3.01
CA GLU A 500 -17.09 -28.95 2.42
C GLU A 500 -16.11 -29.58 3.43
N LEU A 501 -16.36 -29.38 4.73
CA LEU A 501 -15.53 -29.85 5.84
C LEU A 501 -15.98 -31.22 6.36
N LYS A 502 -15.13 -32.24 6.16
CA LYS A 502 -15.43 -33.64 6.51
C LYS A 502 -15.57 -33.85 8.03
N PRO A 503 -16.50 -34.70 8.52
CA PRO A 503 -16.69 -34.95 9.96
C PRO A 503 -15.46 -35.44 10.73
N ALA A 504 -14.49 -36.06 10.05
CA ALA A 504 -13.21 -36.43 10.67
C ALA A 504 -12.41 -35.22 11.20
N VAL A 505 -12.66 -34.02 10.68
CA VAL A 505 -12.02 -32.76 11.12
C VAL A 505 -12.59 -32.31 12.46
N THR A 506 -13.92 -32.25 12.62
CA THR A 506 -14.55 -31.89 13.89
C THR A 506 -14.24 -32.92 14.98
N GLN A 507 -14.26 -34.22 14.64
CA GLN A 507 -13.85 -35.28 15.56
C GLN A 507 -12.42 -35.10 16.08
N LEU A 508 -11.44 -34.87 15.19
CA LEU A 508 -10.04 -34.69 15.59
C LEU A 508 -9.80 -33.38 16.36
N LEU A 509 -10.55 -32.32 16.08
CA LEU A 509 -10.55 -31.09 16.89
C LEU A 509 -11.07 -31.35 18.31
N TRP A 510 -12.16 -32.10 18.47
CA TRP A 510 -12.69 -32.48 19.79
C TRP A 510 -11.75 -33.42 20.56
N GLU A 511 -11.09 -34.37 19.90
CA GLU A 511 -10.07 -35.23 20.50
C GLU A 511 -8.87 -34.44 21.05
N ARG A 512 -8.42 -33.39 20.35
CA ARG A 512 -7.37 -32.47 20.81
C ARG A 512 -7.87 -31.58 21.96
N ALA A 513 -9.06 -30.99 21.84
CA ALA A 513 -9.64 -30.13 22.86
C ALA A 513 -9.84 -30.86 24.21
N THR A 514 -10.24 -32.14 24.15
CA THR A 514 -10.41 -33.04 25.31
C THR A 514 -9.13 -33.75 25.79
N GLU A 515 -7.95 -33.40 25.26
CA GLU A 515 -6.65 -33.99 25.63
C GLU A 515 -6.55 -35.52 25.39
N LYS A 516 -7.49 -36.12 24.66
CA LYS A 516 -7.49 -37.55 24.25
C LYS A 516 -6.37 -37.87 23.26
N VAL A 517 -5.95 -36.86 22.50
CA VAL A 517 -4.70 -36.86 21.72
C VAL A 517 -3.73 -35.90 22.40
N PRO A 518 -2.49 -36.32 22.74
CA PRO A 518 -1.50 -35.42 23.32
C PRO A 518 -1.19 -34.29 22.34
N CYS A 519 -1.31 -33.05 22.82
CA CYS A 519 -1.08 -31.84 22.04
C CYS A 519 -0.55 -30.72 22.95
N SER A 520 0.07 -29.70 22.36
CA SER A 520 0.53 -28.53 23.11
C SER A 520 -0.63 -27.62 23.55
N PRO A 521 -0.48 -26.81 24.62
CA PRO A 521 -1.51 -25.86 25.04
C PRO A 521 -1.94 -24.89 23.93
N LEU A 522 -1.01 -24.51 23.03
CA LEU A 522 -1.29 -23.66 21.87
C LEU A 522 -2.14 -24.37 20.82
N GLU A 523 -1.88 -25.65 20.54
CA GLU A 523 -2.72 -26.47 19.65
C GLU A 523 -4.10 -26.75 20.26
N ARG A 524 -4.18 -26.93 21.59
CA ARG A 524 -5.44 -27.09 22.31
C ARG A 524 -6.29 -25.81 22.22
N CYS A 525 -5.70 -24.64 22.46
CA CYS A 525 -6.34 -23.34 22.25
C CYS A 525 -6.78 -23.16 20.79
N SER A 526 -5.90 -23.44 19.82
CA SER A 526 -6.22 -23.37 18.38
C SER A 526 -7.37 -24.31 18.00
N SER A 527 -7.44 -25.50 18.61
CA SER A 527 -8.50 -26.48 18.33
C SER A 527 -9.87 -26.01 18.86
N VAL A 528 -9.92 -25.45 20.08
CA VAL A 528 -11.15 -24.83 20.63
C VAL A 528 -11.56 -23.61 19.79
N MET A 529 -10.60 -22.78 19.40
CA MET A 529 -10.82 -21.60 18.56
C MET A 529 -11.42 -21.97 17.19
N LEU A 530 -10.89 -23.01 16.52
CA LEU A 530 -11.41 -23.52 15.26
C LEU A 530 -12.81 -24.14 15.41
N LEU A 531 -13.08 -24.91 16.49
CA LEU A 531 -14.43 -25.38 16.81
C LEU A 531 -15.41 -24.20 16.98
N GLY A 532 -14.97 -23.15 17.67
CA GLY A 532 -15.70 -21.90 17.81
C GLY A 532 -16.03 -21.26 16.47
N MET A 533 -15.04 -21.11 15.56
CA MET A 533 -15.28 -20.57 14.22
C MET A 533 -16.31 -21.40 13.44
N MET A 534 -16.18 -22.73 13.46
CA MET A 534 -17.10 -23.65 12.78
C MET A 534 -18.54 -23.58 13.32
N ALA A 535 -18.72 -23.32 14.62
CA ALA A 535 -20.05 -23.15 15.22
C ALA A 535 -20.82 -21.94 14.64
N GLY A 536 -20.13 -20.92 14.14
CA GLY A 536 -20.78 -19.79 13.44
C GLY A 536 -21.41 -20.18 12.09
N GLY A 537 -21.00 -21.31 11.50
CA GLY A 537 -21.64 -21.92 10.34
C GLY A 537 -22.76 -22.90 10.70
N LYS A 538 -22.51 -23.78 11.69
CA LYS A 538 -23.49 -24.74 12.24
C LYS A 538 -23.38 -24.82 13.78
N PRO A 539 -24.26 -24.15 14.55
CA PRO A 539 -24.16 -24.07 16.01
C PRO A 539 -24.16 -25.42 16.73
N GLU A 540 -24.83 -26.43 16.15
CA GLU A 540 -24.91 -27.82 16.66
C GLU A 540 -23.53 -28.43 16.97
N ILE A 541 -22.48 -28.06 16.20
CA ILE A 541 -21.10 -28.56 16.39
C ILE A 541 -20.61 -28.34 17.83
N VAL A 542 -20.98 -27.19 18.43
CA VAL A 542 -20.63 -26.82 19.81
C VAL A 542 -21.81 -27.02 20.77
N GLY A 543 -23.04 -26.72 20.34
CA GLY A 543 -24.23 -26.79 21.20
C GLY A 543 -24.48 -28.17 21.78
N SER A 544 -24.26 -29.24 21.00
CA SER A 544 -24.40 -30.63 21.45
C SER A 544 -23.37 -31.07 22.50
N ASN A 545 -22.31 -30.29 22.73
CA ASN A 545 -21.16 -30.64 23.58
C ASN A 545 -20.83 -29.52 24.60
N LEU A 546 -21.78 -28.65 24.95
CA LEU A 546 -21.56 -27.46 25.77
C LEU A 546 -20.85 -27.76 27.11
N ASP A 547 -21.33 -28.75 27.86
CA ASP A 547 -20.73 -29.16 29.14
C ASP A 547 -19.29 -29.70 29.00
N THR A 548 -18.94 -30.20 27.82
CA THR A 548 -17.57 -30.65 27.52
C THR A 548 -16.64 -29.44 27.35
N LEU A 549 -17.10 -28.32 26.77
CA LEU A 549 -16.29 -27.09 26.72
C LEU A 549 -16.15 -26.44 28.10
N VAL A 550 -17.22 -26.44 28.91
CA VAL A 550 -17.17 -25.95 30.30
C VAL A 550 -16.09 -26.71 31.07
N SER A 551 -16.11 -28.05 31.03
CA SER A 551 -15.10 -28.87 31.71
C SER A 551 -13.69 -28.85 31.09
N ILE A 552 -13.56 -28.48 29.81
CA ILE A 552 -12.27 -28.29 29.15
C ILE A 552 -11.51 -27.06 29.69
N GLY A 553 -12.20 -25.94 29.92
CA GLY A 553 -11.54 -24.64 30.14
C GLY A 553 -12.05 -23.80 31.32
N LEU A 554 -13.07 -24.24 32.06
CA LEU A 554 -13.65 -23.52 33.21
C LEU A 554 -13.70 -24.37 34.50
N ASP A 555 -13.21 -25.62 34.47
CA ASP A 555 -13.06 -26.45 35.68
C ASP A 555 -11.70 -26.22 36.37
N GLU A 556 -11.65 -26.53 37.67
CA GLU A 556 -10.54 -26.27 38.59
C GLU A 556 -9.21 -26.95 38.16
N LYS A 557 -8.43 -26.26 37.33
CA LYS A 557 -7.01 -26.51 37.10
C LYS A 557 -6.21 -25.29 37.58
N PHE A 558 -5.35 -25.46 38.59
CA PHE A 558 -4.44 -24.42 39.06
C PHE A 558 -3.02 -24.65 38.52
N PRO A 559 -2.34 -23.63 37.96
CA PRO A 559 -2.85 -22.29 37.65
C PRO A 559 -3.88 -22.29 36.51
N GLN A 560 -4.84 -21.35 36.56
CA GLN A 560 -5.90 -21.22 35.55
C GLN A 560 -5.32 -20.77 34.20
N ASP A 561 -5.68 -21.46 33.10
CA ASP A 561 -5.34 -21.03 31.74
C ASP A 561 -6.40 -20.06 31.21
N TYR A 562 -6.24 -18.77 31.52
CA TYR A 562 -7.11 -17.70 31.04
C TYR A 562 -7.19 -17.61 29.49
N ARG A 563 -6.20 -18.11 28.75
CA ARG A 563 -6.24 -18.12 27.27
C ARG A 563 -7.21 -19.18 26.79
N LEU A 564 -7.11 -20.41 27.31
CA LEU A 564 -8.04 -21.49 27.00
C LEU A 564 -9.46 -21.12 27.43
N ALA A 565 -9.62 -20.58 28.64
CA ALA A 565 -10.90 -20.11 29.16
C ALA A 565 -11.54 -19.04 28.25
N GLN A 566 -10.75 -18.07 27.78
CA GLN A 566 -11.22 -17.05 26.82
C GLN A 566 -11.63 -17.67 25.48
N GLN A 567 -10.88 -18.63 24.93
CA GLN A 567 -11.26 -19.30 23.67
C GLN A 567 -12.52 -20.17 23.84
N VAL A 568 -12.69 -20.84 24.98
CA VAL A 568 -13.95 -21.53 25.34
C VAL A 568 -15.11 -20.55 25.36
N CYS A 569 -14.97 -19.40 26.03
CA CYS A 569 -16.02 -18.39 26.08
C CYS A 569 -16.36 -17.83 24.68
N HIS A 570 -15.35 -17.57 23.84
CA HIS A 570 -15.56 -17.14 22.45
C HIS A 570 -16.26 -18.20 21.58
N ALA A 571 -15.97 -19.49 21.78
CA ALA A 571 -16.62 -20.58 21.07
C ALA A 571 -18.09 -20.72 21.48
N ILE A 572 -18.39 -20.63 22.79
CA ILE A 572 -19.76 -20.66 23.32
C ILE A 572 -20.53 -19.39 22.88
N ALA A 573 -19.86 -18.24 22.79
CA ALA A 573 -20.42 -16.99 22.24
C ALA A 573 -20.75 -17.03 20.73
N ASN A 574 -20.52 -18.14 20.03
CA ASN A 574 -21.01 -18.36 18.66
C ASN A 574 -22.31 -19.20 18.62
N LEU A 575 -22.84 -19.65 19.77
CA LEU A 575 -24.18 -20.25 19.87
C LEU A 575 -25.31 -19.20 19.86
N SER A 576 -25.04 -17.99 20.37
CA SER A 576 -25.95 -16.86 20.20
C SER A 576 -25.98 -16.41 18.74
N ASP A 577 -27.16 -16.11 18.21
CA ASP A 577 -27.37 -15.66 16.83
C ASP A 577 -26.76 -14.27 16.61
N ARG A 578 -25.46 -14.22 16.28
CA ARG A 578 -24.69 -12.97 16.12
C ARG A 578 -25.13 -12.12 14.94
N ARG A 579 -25.95 -12.65 14.03
CA ARG A 579 -26.56 -11.87 12.96
C ARG A 579 -27.59 -10.96 13.64
N LYS A 580 -27.50 -9.63 13.44
CA LYS A 580 -28.53 -8.67 13.91
C LYS A 580 -29.91 -9.31 13.73
N PRO A 581 -30.80 -9.30 14.74
CA PRO A 581 -32.15 -9.82 14.58
C PRO A 581 -32.84 -9.00 13.48
N SER A 582 -32.89 -9.58 12.29
CA SER A 582 -33.67 -9.06 11.18
C SER A 582 -35.12 -9.06 11.63
N LEU A 583 -35.77 -7.89 11.62
CA LEU A 583 -37.18 -7.76 11.97
C LEU A 583 -37.97 -8.82 11.19
N GLY A 584 -38.59 -9.77 11.90
CA GLY A 584 -39.25 -10.95 11.33
C GLY A 584 -38.67 -12.32 11.71
N LYS A 585 -37.51 -12.45 12.39
CA LYS A 585 -37.10 -13.74 12.98
C LYS A 585 -38.05 -14.12 14.13
N ARG A 586 -38.90 -15.13 13.91
CA ARG A 586 -39.99 -15.54 14.83
C ARG A 586 -39.54 -16.25 16.12
N HIS A 587 -38.38 -16.90 16.10
CA HIS A 587 -37.90 -17.71 17.22
C HIS A 587 -37.38 -16.84 18.38
N PRO A 588 -37.54 -17.27 19.66
CA PRO A 588 -36.93 -16.58 20.79
C PRO A 588 -35.40 -16.66 20.71
N PRO A 589 -34.66 -15.70 21.31
CA PRO A 589 -33.21 -15.78 21.40
C PRO A 589 -32.78 -17.01 22.21
N PHE A 590 -31.71 -17.69 21.79
CA PHE A 590 -31.13 -18.80 22.55
C PHE A 590 -30.59 -18.28 23.89
N ARG A 591 -31.10 -18.83 24.98
CA ARG A 591 -30.76 -18.48 26.37
C ARG A 591 -30.62 -19.75 27.21
N LEU A 592 -29.85 -19.65 28.28
CA LEU A 592 -29.60 -20.72 29.25
C LEU A 592 -30.13 -20.27 30.63
N PRO A 593 -30.72 -21.18 31.43
CA PRO A 593 -31.22 -20.86 32.76
C PRO A 593 -30.15 -20.24 33.67
N GLN A 594 -30.58 -19.38 34.59
CA GLN A 594 -29.69 -18.66 35.51
C GLN A 594 -28.72 -19.60 36.29
N GLY A 595 -29.23 -20.76 36.74
CA GLY A 595 -28.45 -21.79 37.45
C GLY A 595 -27.75 -22.80 36.53
N HIS A 596 -27.35 -22.40 35.31
CA HIS A 596 -26.57 -23.26 34.43
C HIS A 596 -25.09 -23.23 34.82
N ARG A 597 -24.45 -24.39 35.00
CA ARG A 597 -23.05 -24.59 35.45
C ARG A 597 -22.01 -23.67 34.79
N LEU A 598 -22.23 -23.31 33.53
CA LEU A 598 -21.44 -22.30 32.81
C LEU A 598 -21.29 -20.99 33.61
N PHE A 599 -22.39 -20.44 34.13
CA PHE A 599 -22.40 -19.14 34.80
C PHE A 599 -21.81 -19.23 36.20
N GLU A 600 -22.07 -20.33 36.93
CA GLU A 600 -21.44 -20.64 38.21
C GLU A 600 -19.90 -20.64 38.07
N ARG A 601 -19.37 -21.41 37.11
CA ARG A 601 -17.92 -21.52 36.83
C ARG A 601 -17.29 -20.20 36.35
N LEU A 602 -18.01 -19.39 35.57
CA LEU A 602 -17.55 -18.05 35.18
C LEU A 602 -17.52 -17.08 36.38
N GLN A 603 -18.53 -17.14 37.26
CA GLN A 603 -18.59 -16.35 38.48
C GLN A 603 -17.47 -16.74 39.46
N GLU A 604 -17.22 -18.04 39.63
CA GLU A 604 -16.10 -18.60 40.40
C GLU A 604 -14.75 -18.10 39.85
N MET A 605 -14.38 -18.41 38.60
CA MET A 605 -13.04 -18.08 38.09
C MET A 605 -12.76 -16.57 38.02
N VAL A 606 -13.76 -15.73 37.72
CA VAL A 606 -13.56 -14.26 37.75
C VAL A 606 -13.33 -13.78 39.19
N THR A 607 -14.04 -14.34 40.16
CA THR A 607 -13.95 -13.95 41.59
C THR A 607 -12.69 -14.50 42.27
N GLU A 608 -12.21 -15.70 41.90
CA GLU A 608 -10.91 -16.20 42.37
C GLU A 608 -9.75 -15.42 41.73
N GLY A 609 -9.79 -15.28 40.40
CA GLY A 609 -8.74 -14.61 39.63
C GLY A 609 -8.54 -13.14 40.00
N PHE A 610 -9.55 -12.47 40.55
CA PHE A 610 -9.50 -11.07 40.97
C PHE A 610 -8.32 -10.74 41.90
N VAL A 611 -7.96 -11.68 42.79
CA VAL A 611 -6.89 -11.52 43.79
C VAL A 611 -5.49 -11.71 43.17
N HIS A 612 -5.40 -12.39 42.02
CA HIS A 612 -4.15 -12.74 41.37
C HIS A 612 -3.74 -11.70 40.31
N PRO A 613 -2.48 -11.20 40.31
CA PRO A 613 -2.02 -10.21 39.35
C PRO A 613 -1.63 -10.84 37.99
N ASP A 614 -2.60 -11.44 37.30
CA ASP A 614 -2.43 -11.95 35.93
C ASP A 614 -2.95 -10.94 34.89
N PRO A 615 -2.14 -10.47 33.92
CA PRO A 615 -2.59 -9.55 32.87
C PRO A 615 -3.65 -10.14 31.93
N LEU A 616 -3.82 -11.46 31.89
CA LEU A 616 -4.84 -12.17 31.10
C LEU A 616 -6.20 -12.21 31.80
N TRP A 617 -6.29 -11.88 33.10
CA TRP A 617 -7.57 -11.83 33.82
C TRP A 617 -8.51 -10.79 33.20
N ILE A 618 -8.06 -9.57 32.89
CA ILE A 618 -8.93 -8.52 32.33
C ILE A 618 -9.53 -8.95 30.97
N PRO A 619 -8.74 -9.40 29.96
CA PRO A 619 -9.29 -9.90 28.70
C PRO A 619 -10.19 -11.14 28.84
N PHE A 620 -9.97 -12.01 29.83
CA PHE A 620 -10.88 -13.12 30.12
C PHE A 620 -12.20 -12.61 30.70
N LYS A 621 -12.14 -11.78 31.74
CA LYS A 621 -13.31 -11.24 32.46
C LYS A 621 -14.18 -10.34 31.58
N GLU A 622 -13.60 -9.59 30.63
CA GLU A 622 -14.37 -8.82 29.63
C GLU A 622 -15.23 -9.74 28.76
N VAL A 623 -14.67 -10.88 28.32
CA VAL A 623 -15.38 -11.88 27.51
C VAL A 623 -16.38 -12.67 28.35
N ALA A 624 -16.06 -12.99 29.60
CA ALA A 624 -16.97 -13.68 30.53
C ALA A 624 -18.24 -12.87 30.83
N VAL A 625 -18.10 -11.58 31.20
CA VAL A 625 -19.25 -10.69 31.43
C VAL A 625 -20.08 -10.52 30.16
N THR A 626 -19.43 -10.35 29.00
CA THR A 626 -20.12 -10.27 27.70
C THR A 626 -20.92 -11.55 27.39
N LEU A 627 -20.36 -12.73 27.69
CA LEU A 627 -21.02 -14.02 27.48
C LEU A 627 -22.23 -14.22 28.40
N ILE A 628 -22.15 -13.79 29.66
CA ILE A 628 -23.28 -13.82 30.61
C ILE A 628 -24.44 -12.97 30.06
N TYR A 629 -24.19 -11.72 29.65
CA TYR A 629 -25.23 -10.87 29.05
C TYR A 629 -25.79 -11.38 27.72
N GLN A 630 -25.03 -12.17 26.96
CA GLN A 630 -25.45 -12.80 25.71
C GLN A 630 -26.31 -14.07 25.90
N LEU A 631 -26.07 -14.89 26.94
CA LEU A 631 -26.71 -16.19 27.09
C LEU A 631 -27.56 -16.39 28.35
N ALA A 632 -27.32 -15.68 29.45
CA ALA A 632 -28.05 -15.94 30.70
C ALA A 632 -29.50 -15.41 30.64
N GLU A 633 -30.39 -16.12 31.32
CA GLU A 633 -31.62 -15.57 31.88
C GLU A 633 -31.27 -14.88 33.22
N GLY A 634 -31.54 -13.57 33.34
CA GLY A 634 -31.18 -12.76 34.52
C GLY A 634 -29.68 -12.43 34.67
N PRO A 635 -28.98 -11.95 33.62
CA PRO A 635 -27.54 -11.65 33.69
C PRO A 635 -27.17 -10.60 34.75
N GLU A 636 -28.06 -9.64 35.01
CA GLU A 636 -27.87 -8.58 36.00
C GLU A 636 -27.67 -9.13 37.42
N VAL A 637 -28.35 -10.23 37.79
CA VAL A 637 -28.19 -10.86 39.11
C VAL A 637 -26.84 -11.55 39.24
N ILE A 638 -26.39 -12.24 38.18
CA ILE A 638 -25.09 -12.93 38.16
C ILE A 638 -23.96 -11.90 38.25
N CYS A 639 -24.00 -10.86 37.41
CA CYS A 639 -22.99 -9.80 37.42
C CYS A 639 -23.01 -8.95 38.71
N ALA A 640 -24.18 -8.77 39.35
CA ALA A 640 -24.27 -8.18 40.68
C ALA A 640 -23.56 -9.01 41.75
N GLN A 641 -23.72 -10.34 41.74
CA GLN A 641 -23.02 -11.23 42.67
C GLN A 641 -21.51 -11.24 42.44
N MET A 642 -21.06 -11.26 41.17
CA MET A 642 -19.63 -11.14 40.83
C MET A 642 -19.01 -9.83 41.35
N LEU A 643 -19.71 -8.70 41.17
CA LEU A 643 -19.29 -7.39 41.70
C LEU A 643 -19.20 -7.40 43.22
N GLN A 644 -20.21 -7.96 43.91
CA GLN A 644 -20.23 -8.06 45.37
C GLN A 644 -19.11 -8.97 45.90
N GLY A 645 -18.82 -10.10 45.23
CA GLY A 645 -17.73 -11.00 45.57
C GLY A 645 -16.35 -10.32 45.48
N CYS A 646 -16.05 -9.69 44.34
CA CYS A 646 -14.80 -8.95 44.14
C CYS A 646 -14.67 -7.76 45.11
N ALA A 647 -15.76 -7.02 45.35
CA ALA A 647 -15.76 -5.91 46.31
C ALA A 647 -15.54 -6.39 47.76
N LYS A 648 -16.14 -7.52 48.15
CA LYS A 648 -15.94 -8.15 49.47
C LYS A 648 -14.49 -8.56 49.68
N GLN A 649 -13.87 -9.23 48.70
CA GLN A 649 -12.45 -9.58 48.75
C GLN A 649 -11.55 -8.33 48.82
N ALA A 650 -11.86 -7.27 48.06
CA ALA A 650 -11.10 -6.02 48.11
C ALA A 650 -11.18 -5.37 49.50
N LEU A 651 -12.34 -5.41 50.16
CA LEU A 651 -12.51 -4.95 51.54
C LEU A 651 -11.79 -5.85 52.55
N GLU A 652 -11.84 -7.17 52.38
CA GLU A 652 -11.11 -8.13 53.22
C GLU A 652 -9.59 -7.89 53.14
N LYS A 653 -9.04 -7.62 51.94
CA LYS A 653 -7.62 -7.24 51.77
C LYS A 653 -7.25 -5.85 52.30
N ILE A 654 -8.23 -4.97 52.54
CA ILE A 654 -8.03 -3.72 53.29
C ILE A 654 -7.99 -4.03 54.80
N VAL A 655 -8.89 -4.88 55.28
CA VAL A 655 -9.01 -5.24 56.71
C VAL A 655 -7.81 -6.08 57.18
N GLU A 656 -7.38 -7.09 56.43
CA GLU A 656 -6.19 -7.92 56.74
C GLU A 656 -4.96 -7.04 57.02
N LYS A 657 -4.69 -6.06 56.14
CA LYS A 657 -3.58 -5.10 56.28
C LYS A 657 -3.71 -4.12 57.43
N SER A 658 -4.88 -4.04 58.07
CA SER A 658 -5.14 -3.16 59.22
C SER A 658 -5.07 -3.87 60.58
N THR A 659 -4.62 -5.13 60.61
CA THR A 659 -4.51 -5.91 61.85
C THR A 659 -3.32 -5.46 62.73
N PRO A 660 -3.45 -5.51 64.08
CA PRO A 660 -2.75 -4.58 64.97
C PRO A 660 -1.37 -5.07 65.45
N GLN A 661 -0.38 -5.10 64.55
CA GLN A 661 1.05 -5.25 64.92
C GLN A 661 1.98 -4.18 64.30
N GLY A 662 1.44 -3.23 63.53
CA GLY A 662 2.13 -2.01 63.09
C GLY A 662 1.64 -0.75 63.82
N ASP A 663 2.38 0.34 63.72
CA ASP A 663 2.04 1.63 64.35
C ASP A 663 0.67 2.17 63.87
N PRO A 664 -0.17 2.76 64.75
CA PRO A 664 -1.54 3.18 64.44
C PRO A 664 -1.62 4.49 63.64
N LYS A 665 -0.75 4.66 62.63
CA LYS A 665 -0.65 5.84 61.76
C LYS A 665 -0.67 5.53 60.27
N GLU A 666 -0.50 4.27 59.85
CA GLU A 666 -0.59 3.91 58.43
C GLU A 666 -2.06 3.76 58.01
N THR A 667 -2.49 4.61 57.07
CA THR A 667 -3.80 4.46 56.41
C THR A 667 -3.80 3.19 55.57
N PRO A 668 -4.82 2.32 55.64
CA PRO A 668 -4.75 1.00 55.02
C PRO A 668 -4.68 1.08 53.48
N VAL A 669 -3.61 0.54 52.91
CA VAL A 669 -3.29 0.68 51.48
C VAL A 669 -3.76 -0.53 50.67
N LEU A 670 -4.87 -0.37 49.94
CA LEU A 670 -5.31 -1.31 48.90
C LEU A 670 -4.26 -1.39 47.78
N SER A 671 -4.06 -2.58 47.21
CA SER A 671 -3.18 -2.75 46.04
C SER A 671 -3.77 -2.08 44.79
N THR A 672 -2.94 -1.37 44.03
CA THR A 672 -3.34 -0.64 42.81
C THR A 672 -4.06 -1.52 41.79
N PHE A 673 -3.60 -2.78 41.61
CA PHE A 673 -4.22 -3.70 40.65
C PHE A 673 -5.62 -4.16 41.10
N LEU A 674 -5.88 -4.31 42.40
CA LEU A 674 -7.21 -4.69 42.91
C LEU A 674 -8.23 -3.57 42.66
N LEU A 675 -7.83 -2.31 42.88
CA LEU A 675 -8.68 -1.15 42.57
C LEU A 675 -8.93 -1.01 41.06
N MET A 676 -7.90 -1.24 40.24
CA MET A 676 -8.00 -1.25 38.78
C MET A 676 -8.96 -2.35 38.27
N ASN A 677 -8.79 -3.58 38.76
CA ASN A 677 -9.63 -4.73 38.42
C ASN A 677 -11.11 -4.49 38.81
N LEU A 678 -11.35 -3.89 39.99
CA LEU A 678 -12.70 -3.63 40.51
C LEU A 678 -13.41 -2.53 39.72
N LEU A 679 -12.73 -1.41 39.42
CA LEU A 679 -13.28 -0.35 38.56
C LEU A 679 -13.52 -0.86 37.14
N SER A 680 -12.58 -1.64 36.59
CA SER A 680 -12.75 -2.32 35.29
C SER A 680 -13.97 -3.23 35.28
N LEU A 681 -14.24 -4.00 36.34
CA LEU A 681 -15.43 -4.86 36.42
C LEU A 681 -16.73 -4.04 36.49
N ALA A 682 -16.78 -3.00 37.32
CA ALA A 682 -17.93 -2.09 37.38
C ALA A 682 -18.21 -1.43 36.01
N GLY A 683 -17.16 -1.03 35.28
CA GLY A 683 -17.28 -0.43 33.95
C GLY A 683 -17.84 -1.36 32.88
N ASP A 684 -17.45 -2.64 32.88
CA ASP A 684 -17.98 -3.60 31.89
C ASP A 684 -19.40 -4.06 32.20
N VAL A 685 -19.74 -4.26 33.48
CA VAL A 685 -21.12 -4.55 33.87
C VAL A 685 -22.02 -3.36 33.53
N ALA A 686 -21.58 -2.12 33.80
CA ALA A 686 -22.29 -0.90 33.40
C ALA A 686 -22.56 -0.82 31.89
N LEU A 687 -21.55 -1.10 31.05
CA LEU A 687 -21.70 -1.07 29.60
C LEU A 687 -22.57 -2.22 29.06
N GLN A 688 -22.38 -3.45 29.55
CA GLN A 688 -23.13 -4.60 29.07
C GLN A 688 -24.58 -4.59 29.56
N GLN A 689 -24.88 -4.04 30.74
CA GLN A 689 -26.26 -3.77 31.19
C GLN A 689 -26.98 -2.84 30.21
N LEU A 690 -26.32 -1.75 29.78
CA LEU A 690 -26.86 -0.81 28.81
C LEU A 690 -27.13 -1.49 27.44
N VAL A 691 -26.14 -2.21 26.91
CA VAL A 691 -26.27 -2.96 25.65
C VAL A 691 -27.38 -4.01 25.73
N HIS A 692 -27.53 -4.68 26.87
CA HIS A 692 -28.58 -5.68 27.09
C HIS A 692 -29.97 -5.05 27.06
N LEU A 693 -30.19 -3.93 27.76
CA LEU A 693 -31.46 -3.21 27.73
C LEU A 693 -31.80 -2.73 26.30
N GLU A 694 -30.86 -2.07 25.63
CA GLU A 694 -31.11 -1.44 24.32
C GLU A 694 -31.19 -2.42 23.15
N GLN A 695 -30.56 -3.60 23.23
CA GLN A 695 -30.55 -4.57 22.12
C GLN A 695 -31.34 -5.84 22.42
N ALA A 696 -31.15 -6.46 23.59
CA ALA A 696 -31.78 -7.72 23.93
C ALA A 696 -33.22 -7.52 24.46
N VAL A 697 -33.42 -6.56 25.38
CA VAL A 697 -34.75 -6.28 25.95
C VAL A 697 -35.64 -5.58 24.93
N SER A 698 -35.16 -4.50 24.28
CA SER A 698 -35.93 -3.86 23.18
C SER A 698 -36.32 -4.85 22.07
N GLY A 699 -35.37 -5.68 21.60
CA GLY A 699 -35.66 -6.68 20.56
C GLY A 699 -36.69 -7.72 20.98
N GLU A 700 -36.69 -8.14 22.24
CA GLU A 700 -37.67 -9.09 22.80
C GLU A 700 -39.04 -8.44 23.07
N LEU A 701 -39.09 -7.16 23.48
CA LEU A 701 -40.33 -6.39 23.63
C LEU A 701 -41.02 -6.20 22.27
N CYS A 702 -40.29 -5.71 21.27
CA CYS A 702 -40.74 -5.61 19.88
C CYS A 702 -41.23 -6.96 19.34
N ARG A 703 -40.47 -8.06 19.54
CA ARG A 703 -40.90 -9.42 19.14
C ARG A 703 -42.20 -9.86 19.83
N ARG A 704 -42.37 -9.54 21.12
CA ARG A 704 -43.62 -9.79 21.88
C ARG A 704 -44.77 -8.88 21.47
N ARG A 705 -44.51 -7.70 20.89
CA ARG A 705 -45.53 -6.82 20.31
C ARG A 705 -46.06 -7.42 19.01
N VAL A 706 -45.16 -7.69 18.05
CA VAL A 706 -45.51 -8.31 16.75
C VAL A 706 -46.23 -9.65 16.93
N LEU A 707 -45.85 -10.47 17.92
CA LEU A 707 -46.56 -11.72 18.22
C LEU A 707 -47.95 -11.53 18.85
N ARG A 708 -48.20 -10.41 19.57
CA ARG A 708 -49.54 -10.06 20.07
C ARG A 708 -50.40 -9.47 18.96
N GLU A 709 -49.86 -8.59 18.14
CA GLU A 709 -50.52 -8.06 16.93
C GLU A 709 -50.91 -9.20 15.98
N GLU A 710 -50.00 -10.16 15.73
CA GLU A 710 -50.30 -11.39 14.98
C GLU A 710 -51.40 -12.26 15.63
N GLN A 711 -51.59 -12.22 16.96
CA GLN A 711 -52.63 -12.98 17.66
C GLN A 711 -53.97 -12.25 17.67
N GLU A 712 -53.96 -10.94 17.93
CA GLU A 712 -55.15 -10.08 17.90
C GLU A 712 -55.76 -10.06 16.50
N ASN A 713 -54.94 -9.93 15.46
CA ASN A 713 -55.39 -10.00 14.06
C ASN A 713 -55.81 -11.41 13.61
N LYS A 714 -55.45 -12.47 14.34
CA LYS A 714 -56.01 -13.83 14.16
C LYS A 714 -57.30 -14.08 14.95
N THR A 715 -57.61 -13.26 15.95
CA THR A 715 -58.85 -13.33 16.74
C THR A 715 -59.94 -12.36 16.27
N LYS A 716 -59.59 -11.33 15.48
CA LYS A 716 -60.53 -10.47 14.76
C LYS A 716 -61.05 -11.19 13.51
N GLU A 717 -62.14 -11.97 13.64
CA GLU A 717 -62.91 -12.40 12.46
C GLU A 717 -63.43 -11.18 11.67
N PRO A 718 -63.61 -11.29 10.34
CA PRO A 718 -63.90 -10.16 9.46
C PRO A 718 -65.35 -9.65 9.60
N LYS A 719 -65.60 -8.88 10.66
CA LYS A 719 -66.83 -8.09 10.81
C LYS A 719 -66.76 -6.80 9.98
N GLU A 720 -67.94 -6.36 9.56
CA GLU A 720 -68.14 -5.48 8.40
C GLU A 720 -67.39 -4.14 8.49
N LYS A 721 -66.78 -3.73 7.38
CA LYS A 721 -66.14 -2.41 7.23
C LYS A 721 -67.19 -1.30 7.43
N ASN A 722 -67.10 -0.52 8.51
CA ASN A 722 -67.69 0.83 8.60
C ASN A 722 -67.23 1.67 9.82
N THR A 723 -65.90 1.83 10.02
CA THR A 723 -65.34 2.94 10.83
C THR A 723 -63.92 3.29 10.40
N SER A 724 -63.59 4.60 10.46
CA SER A 724 -62.24 5.21 10.38
C SER A 724 -61.27 4.70 9.30
N THR A 725 -61.24 5.39 8.15
CA THR A 725 -60.25 5.18 7.07
C THR A 725 -58.81 5.51 7.48
N GLU A 726 -58.62 6.42 8.44
CA GLU A 726 -57.30 6.90 8.89
C GLU A 726 -56.49 5.78 9.55
N ALA A 727 -57.07 5.07 10.54
CA ALA A 727 -56.39 4.00 11.26
C ALA A 727 -55.91 2.87 10.33
N THR A 728 -56.72 2.48 9.33
CA THR A 728 -56.30 1.48 8.32
C THR A 728 -55.14 1.96 7.44
N MET A 729 -55.03 3.27 7.20
CA MET A 729 -53.96 3.85 6.40
C MET A 729 -52.67 4.02 7.22
N GLU A 730 -52.76 4.25 8.53
CA GLU A 730 -51.63 4.22 9.45
C GLU A 730 -51.08 2.80 9.68
N GLU A 731 -51.96 1.79 9.71
CA GLU A 731 -51.57 0.37 9.71
C GLU A 731 -50.89 -0.04 8.38
N GLU A 732 -51.45 0.30 7.21
CA GLU A 732 -50.82 -0.01 5.90
C GLU A 732 -49.49 0.73 5.67
N MET A 733 -49.31 1.94 6.21
CA MET A 733 -48.03 2.67 6.12
C MET A 733 -47.02 2.32 7.23
N GLY A 734 -47.35 1.41 8.16
CA GLY A 734 -46.45 0.96 9.23
C GLY A 734 -46.14 2.01 10.30
N LEU A 735 -46.86 3.14 10.34
CA LEU A 735 -46.64 4.25 11.26
C LEU A 735 -46.88 3.86 12.73
N VAL A 736 -47.83 2.95 12.96
CA VAL A 736 -48.14 2.39 14.29
C VAL A 736 -46.93 1.65 14.89
N GLY A 737 -46.15 0.94 14.07
CA GLY A 737 -44.95 0.23 14.51
C GLY A 737 -43.85 1.20 14.98
N ALA A 738 -43.62 2.27 14.22
CA ALA A 738 -42.60 3.27 14.52
C ALA A 738 -42.90 4.04 15.82
N THR A 739 -44.13 4.48 16.03
CA THR A 739 -44.50 5.21 17.26
C THR A 739 -44.40 4.33 18.50
N ALA A 740 -44.77 3.05 18.40
CA ALA A 740 -44.62 2.10 19.50
C ALA A 740 -43.14 1.75 19.79
N ASP A 741 -42.28 1.60 18.77
CA ASP A 741 -40.84 1.43 18.93
C ASP A 741 -40.20 2.64 19.64
N ASP A 742 -40.62 3.86 19.31
CA ASP A 742 -40.18 5.08 20.02
C ASP A 742 -40.58 5.05 21.50
N THR A 743 -41.78 4.57 21.86
CA THR A 743 -42.19 4.46 23.29
C THR A 743 -41.40 3.41 24.07
N GLU A 744 -41.03 2.29 23.46
CA GLU A 744 -40.14 1.30 24.10
C GLU A 744 -38.73 1.87 24.26
N ALA A 745 -38.24 2.64 23.29
CA ALA A 745 -36.97 3.35 23.40
C ALA A 745 -37.03 4.46 24.48
N GLU A 746 -38.15 5.17 24.66
CA GLU A 746 -38.34 6.12 25.76
C GLU A 746 -38.36 5.43 27.14
N LEU A 747 -39.02 4.28 27.27
CA LEU A 747 -39.02 3.49 28.50
C LEU A 747 -37.59 3.08 28.89
N ILE A 748 -36.82 2.55 27.94
CA ILE A 748 -35.43 2.14 28.17
C ILE A 748 -34.54 3.34 28.50
N ARG A 749 -34.71 4.47 27.81
CA ARG A 749 -34.02 5.74 28.15
C ARG A 749 -34.36 6.20 29.58
N GLY A 750 -35.62 6.09 30.00
CA GLY A 750 -36.07 6.42 31.36
C GLY A 750 -35.38 5.57 32.44
N ILE A 751 -35.34 4.25 32.25
CA ILE A 751 -34.63 3.32 33.14
C ILE A 751 -33.14 3.67 33.25
N CYS A 752 -32.50 4.02 32.13
CA CYS A 752 -31.09 4.38 32.11
C CYS A 752 -30.77 5.74 32.79
N GLU A 753 -31.62 6.75 32.63
CA GLU A 753 -31.44 8.05 33.28
C GLU A 753 -31.75 8.04 34.79
N VAL A 754 -32.75 7.26 35.22
CA VAL A 754 -33.30 7.36 36.59
C VAL A 754 -32.90 6.19 37.49
N GLU A 755 -32.89 4.96 36.97
CA GLU A 755 -32.81 3.76 37.81
C GLU A 755 -31.37 3.24 37.94
N LEU A 756 -30.65 3.04 36.83
CA LEU A 756 -29.32 2.40 36.85
C LEU A 756 -28.25 3.13 37.67
N LEU A 757 -28.33 4.46 37.73
CA LEU A 757 -27.46 5.32 38.55
C LEU A 757 -28.19 5.92 39.77
N GLY A 758 -29.39 5.42 40.07
CA GLY A 758 -30.15 5.79 41.27
C GLY A 758 -29.45 5.35 42.56
N GLY A 759 -29.61 6.12 43.63
CA GLY A 759 -28.78 6.02 44.85
C GLY A 759 -28.86 4.71 45.64
N GLU A 760 -29.81 3.82 45.32
CA GLU A 760 -29.95 2.49 45.96
C GLU A 760 -29.33 1.35 45.12
N GLN A 761 -28.84 1.64 43.90
CA GLN A 761 -28.34 0.62 42.97
C GLN A 761 -26.83 0.39 43.06
N ILE A 762 -26.41 -0.86 42.77
CA ILE A 762 -25.03 -1.34 42.92
C ILE A 762 -24.03 -0.51 42.10
N LEU A 763 -24.38 -0.11 40.88
CA LEU A 763 -23.51 0.70 40.03
C LEU A 763 -23.26 2.11 40.60
N ALA A 764 -24.28 2.73 41.20
CA ALA A 764 -24.18 4.07 41.79
C ALA A 764 -23.14 4.13 42.92
N ALA A 765 -22.97 3.05 43.68
CA ALA A 765 -21.97 2.96 44.76
C ALA A 765 -20.52 3.12 44.28
N PHE A 766 -20.22 2.79 43.01
CA PHE A 766 -18.87 2.94 42.43
C PHE A 766 -18.59 4.36 41.91
N VAL A 767 -19.61 5.18 41.66
CA VAL A 767 -19.44 6.53 41.07
C VAL A 767 -18.59 7.47 41.95
N PRO A 768 -18.76 7.56 43.29
CA PRO A 768 -17.91 8.40 44.13
C PRO A 768 -16.44 7.98 44.13
N LEU A 769 -16.17 6.66 44.10
CA LEU A 769 -14.82 6.09 44.05
C LEU A 769 -14.14 6.42 42.71
N LEU A 770 -14.87 6.20 41.60
CA LEU A 770 -14.44 6.50 40.24
C LEU A 770 -14.09 7.98 40.04
N LEU A 771 -14.96 8.88 40.51
CA LEU A 771 -14.73 10.31 40.46
C LEU A 771 -13.57 10.74 41.38
N LYS A 772 -13.37 10.08 42.53
CA LYS A 772 -12.24 10.37 43.42
C LYS A 772 -10.90 10.04 42.76
N VAL A 773 -10.80 8.94 42.01
CA VAL A 773 -9.60 8.62 41.22
C VAL A 773 -9.38 9.63 40.11
N CYS A 774 -10.38 9.84 39.23
CA CYS A 774 -10.22 10.69 38.03
C CYS A 774 -9.93 12.16 38.34
N ASN A 775 -10.48 12.72 39.42
CA ASN A 775 -10.24 14.12 39.80
C ASN A 775 -8.89 14.35 40.52
N ASN A 776 -8.14 13.31 40.90
CA ASN A 776 -6.92 13.45 41.71
C ASN A 776 -5.70 12.74 41.07
N PRO A 777 -5.31 13.09 39.82
CA PRO A 777 -4.23 12.40 39.10
C PRO A 777 -2.85 12.54 39.79
N GLY A 778 -2.64 13.54 40.64
CA GLY A 778 -1.43 13.69 41.46
C GLY A 778 -1.39 12.81 42.72
N LEU A 779 -2.50 12.16 43.10
CA LEU A 779 -2.55 11.14 44.16
C LEU A 779 -2.54 9.73 43.57
N TYR A 780 -3.16 9.54 42.40
CA TYR A 780 -3.31 8.24 41.73
C TYR A 780 -2.42 8.12 40.49
N SER A 781 -1.13 8.44 40.63
CA SER A 781 -0.16 8.57 39.52
C SER A 781 0.16 7.29 38.74
N ASN A 782 -0.47 6.14 39.05
CA ASN A 782 -0.28 4.90 38.29
C ASN A 782 -1.03 4.99 36.94
N PRO A 783 -0.36 4.74 35.80
CA PRO A 783 -0.94 4.96 34.48
C PRO A 783 -2.03 3.95 34.11
N GLU A 784 -1.95 2.72 34.60
CA GLU A 784 -2.89 1.63 34.31
C GLU A 784 -4.20 1.84 35.07
N LEU A 785 -4.12 2.19 36.36
CA LEU A 785 -5.28 2.61 37.15
C LEU A 785 -5.97 3.83 36.55
N CYS A 786 -5.22 4.86 36.13
CA CYS A 786 -5.78 6.01 35.43
C CYS A 786 -6.47 5.61 34.11
N ALA A 787 -5.85 4.74 33.31
CA ALA A 787 -6.41 4.27 32.04
C ALA A 787 -7.71 3.48 32.23
N ALA A 788 -7.75 2.56 33.19
CA ALA A 788 -8.94 1.79 33.54
C ALA A 788 -10.04 2.69 34.14
N ALA A 789 -9.70 3.63 35.02
CA ALA A 789 -10.66 4.56 35.61
C ALA A 789 -11.26 5.51 34.55
N ALA A 790 -10.48 6.03 33.60
CA ALA A 790 -11.02 6.87 32.53
C ALA A 790 -11.90 6.10 31.54
N LEU A 791 -11.55 4.85 31.19
CA LEU A 791 -12.43 3.97 30.42
C LEU A 791 -13.74 3.69 31.18
N THR A 792 -13.65 3.41 32.48
CA THR A 792 -14.81 3.16 33.35
C THR A 792 -15.70 4.39 33.43
N LEU A 793 -15.13 5.59 33.61
CA LEU A 793 -15.87 6.86 33.57
C LEU A 793 -16.58 7.06 32.24
N GLY A 794 -15.93 6.71 31.12
CA GLY A 794 -16.56 6.69 29.80
C GLY A 794 -17.75 5.72 29.71
N LYS A 795 -17.57 4.47 30.15
CA LYS A 795 -18.62 3.44 30.16
C LYS A 795 -19.83 3.86 31.04
N PHE A 796 -19.59 4.53 32.17
CA PHE A 796 -20.66 5.12 32.99
C PHE A 796 -21.31 6.35 32.33
N CYS A 797 -20.55 7.20 31.64
CA CYS A 797 -21.11 8.32 30.86
C CYS A 797 -22.01 7.87 29.69
N MET A 798 -21.88 6.62 29.22
CA MET A 798 -22.81 6.07 28.23
C MET A 798 -24.19 5.79 28.84
N ILE A 799 -24.34 5.52 30.13
CA ILE A 799 -25.65 5.17 30.71
C ILE A 799 -26.62 6.36 30.65
N SER A 800 -26.20 7.52 31.15
CA SER A 800 -27.07 8.69 31.35
C SER A 800 -26.45 9.96 30.72
N ALA A 801 -27.26 10.67 29.95
CA ALA A 801 -26.96 11.98 29.38
C ALA A 801 -26.76 13.05 30.47
N THR A 802 -27.53 13.00 31.57
CA THR A 802 -27.38 13.94 32.68
C THR A 802 -26.09 13.72 33.46
N PHE A 803 -25.69 12.45 33.66
CA PHE A 803 -24.37 12.13 34.20
C PHE A 803 -23.25 12.53 33.22
N CYS A 804 -23.41 12.23 31.93
CA CYS A 804 -22.46 12.60 30.87
C CYS A 804 -22.14 14.10 30.87
N ASP A 805 -23.15 14.97 30.77
CA ASP A 805 -22.97 16.44 30.74
C ASP A 805 -22.16 16.95 31.94
N SER A 806 -22.43 16.39 33.13
CA SER A 806 -21.70 16.73 34.36
C SER A 806 -20.21 16.35 34.33
N GLN A 807 -19.82 15.34 33.54
CA GLN A 807 -18.46 14.79 33.48
C GLN A 807 -17.71 15.08 32.17
N LEU A 808 -18.36 15.54 31.09
CA LEU A 808 -17.71 15.88 29.81
C LEU A 808 -16.51 16.83 30.02
N ARG A 809 -16.67 17.85 30.87
CA ARG A 809 -15.59 18.79 31.19
C ARG A 809 -14.37 18.11 31.83
N LEU A 810 -14.57 17.08 32.66
CA LEU A 810 -13.47 16.31 33.25
C LEU A 810 -12.77 15.45 32.18
N LEU A 811 -13.55 14.74 31.35
CA LEU A 811 -13.02 13.93 30.25
C LEU A 811 -12.18 14.77 29.27
N PHE A 812 -12.68 15.92 28.82
CA PHE A 812 -11.91 16.83 27.95
C PHE A 812 -10.69 17.43 28.66
N THR A 813 -10.77 17.76 29.95
CA THR A 813 -9.59 18.22 30.71
C THR A 813 -8.50 17.13 30.80
N MET A 814 -8.88 15.87 30.95
CA MET A 814 -7.96 14.72 30.94
C MET A 814 -7.40 14.44 29.53
N LEU A 815 -8.21 14.59 28.48
CA LEU A 815 -7.78 14.49 27.07
C LEU A 815 -6.76 15.57 26.68
N GLU A 816 -6.91 16.78 27.23
CA GLU A 816 -6.01 17.91 26.96
C GLU A 816 -4.71 17.83 27.75
N LYS A 817 -4.78 17.60 29.07
CA LYS A 817 -3.68 17.89 30.01
C LYS A 817 -2.91 16.66 30.50
N SER A 818 -3.36 15.44 30.19
CA SER A 818 -2.63 14.24 30.59
C SER A 818 -1.34 14.07 29.79
N SER A 819 -0.25 13.71 30.47
CA SER A 819 1.01 13.29 29.85
C SER A 819 0.93 11.89 29.24
N LEU A 820 -0.06 11.08 29.61
CA LEU A 820 -0.15 9.66 29.24
C LEU A 820 -0.81 9.48 27.86
N PRO A 821 -0.12 8.90 26.85
CA PRO A 821 -0.71 8.66 25.53
C PRO A 821 -1.91 7.69 25.57
N ILE A 822 -1.78 6.58 26.31
CA ILE A 822 -2.81 5.56 26.44
C ILE A 822 -4.11 6.16 26.99
N LEU A 823 -4.03 7.01 28.02
CA LEU A 823 -5.19 7.69 28.59
C LEU A 823 -5.92 8.55 27.55
N ARG A 824 -5.17 9.28 26.73
CA ARG A 824 -5.73 10.19 25.72
C ARG A 824 -6.29 9.44 24.52
N SER A 825 -5.69 8.33 24.09
CA SER A 825 -6.30 7.40 23.13
C SER A 825 -7.59 6.78 23.68
N ASN A 826 -7.61 6.31 24.93
CA ASN A 826 -8.79 5.71 25.54
C ASN A 826 -9.96 6.71 25.64
N ILE A 827 -9.68 7.94 26.07
CA ILE A 827 -10.69 9.01 26.14
C ILE A 827 -11.16 9.43 24.74
N MET A 828 -10.29 9.43 23.73
CA MET A 828 -10.68 9.70 22.34
C MET A 828 -11.67 8.66 21.79
N ILE A 829 -11.52 7.37 22.15
CA ILE A 829 -12.48 6.32 21.79
C ILE A 829 -13.81 6.56 22.52
N VAL A 830 -13.76 6.73 23.84
CA VAL A 830 -14.94 7.02 24.69
C VAL A 830 -15.76 8.20 24.17
N ILE A 831 -15.10 9.31 23.80
CA ILE A 831 -15.84 10.47 23.28
C ILE A 831 -16.35 10.23 21.86
N GLY A 832 -15.72 9.34 21.09
CA GLY A 832 -16.28 8.84 19.83
C GLY A 832 -17.61 8.11 20.03
N ASP A 833 -17.68 7.21 21.00
CA ASP A 833 -18.92 6.48 21.32
C ASP A 833 -19.99 7.42 21.91
N LEU A 834 -19.59 8.37 22.77
CA LEU A 834 -20.48 9.42 23.27
C LEU A 834 -20.97 10.38 22.17
N ALA A 835 -20.17 10.63 21.11
CA ALA A 835 -20.59 11.43 19.96
C ALA A 835 -21.63 10.70 19.09
N ILE A 836 -21.61 9.37 19.06
CA ILE A 836 -22.64 8.55 18.40
C ILE A 836 -23.94 8.57 19.23
N ARG A 837 -23.82 8.42 20.56
CA ARG A 837 -24.97 8.29 21.46
C ARG A 837 -25.65 9.62 21.83
N PHE A 838 -24.86 10.65 22.11
CA PHE A 838 -25.31 11.96 22.58
C PHE A 838 -24.72 13.10 21.73
N PRO A 839 -24.92 13.11 20.39
CA PRO A 839 -24.27 14.07 19.48
C PRO A 839 -24.49 15.54 19.89
N ASN A 840 -25.68 15.88 20.37
CA ASN A 840 -26.02 17.23 20.82
C ASN A 840 -25.19 17.73 22.03
N LEU A 841 -24.71 16.82 22.90
CA LEU A 841 -23.84 17.17 24.02
C LEU A 841 -22.37 17.31 23.59
N VAL A 842 -21.95 16.61 22.52
CA VAL A 842 -20.54 16.54 22.09
C VAL A 842 -20.19 17.53 20.96
N ASP A 843 -21.16 17.97 20.14
CA ASP A 843 -20.93 18.96 19.07
C ASP A 843 -20.24 20.27 19.53
N PRO A 844 -20.55 20.86 20.72
CA PRO A 844 -19.82 22.01 21.24
C PRO A 844 -18.33 21.75 21.50
N TRP A 845 -17.97 20.49 21.80
CA TRP A 845 -16.61 20.07 22.15
C TRP A 845 -15.82 19.45 20.98
N THR A 846 -16.46 19.23 19.82
CA THR A 846 -15.83 18.72 18.59
C THR A 846 -14.51 19.43 18.20
N PRO A 847 -14.30 20.75 18.42
CA PRO A 847 -13.00 21.39 18.20
C PRO A 847 -11.83 20.72 18.93
N HIS A 848 -12.04 20.23 20.15
CA HIS A 848 -11.01 19.58 20.96
C HIS A 848 -10.65 18.17 20.42
N LEU A 849 -11.57 17.52 19.69
CA LEU A 849 -11.34 16.24 19.01
C LEU A 849 -10.46 16.41 17.77
N TYR A 850 -10.76 17.40 16.91
CA TYR A 850 -9.87 17.76 15.79
C TYR A 850 -8.48 18.18 16.30
N ALA A 851 -8.39 18.87 17.45
CA ALA A 851 -7.12 19.22 18.09
C ALA A 851 -6.32 18.03 18.68
N ARG A 852 -6.78 16.78 18.54
CA ARG A 852 -5.97 15.56 18.79
C ARG A 852 -5.37 14.95 17.52
N LEU A 853 -5.70 15.46 16.33
CA LEU A 853 -5.05 15.03 15.09
C LEU A 853 -3.60 15.53 14.99
N ARG A 854 -3.24 16.65 15.65
CA ARG A 854 -1.85 17.12 15.81
C ARG A 854 -1.18 16.70 17.14
N ASP A 855 -1.60 15.60 17.77
CA ASP A 855 -1.00 15.18 19.06
C ASP A 855 0.47 14.75 18.91
N PRO A 856 1.39 15.09 19.85
CA PRO A 856 2.77 14.62 19.79
C PRO A 856 2.91 13.10 19.77
N ALA A 857 1.99 12.35 20.41
CA ALA A 857 2.06 10.90 20.47
C ALA A 857 1.38 10.23 19.26
N GLN A 858 2.16 9.45 18.49
CA GLN A 858 1.67 8.70 17.32
C GLN A 858 0.45 7.81 17.59
N GLN A 859 0.35 7.25 18.81
CA GLN A 859 -0.78 6.42 19.23
C GLN A 859 -2.08 7.24 19.28
N VAL A 860 -2.01 8.45 19.83
CA VAL A 860 -3.17 9.36 19.95
C VAL A 860 -3.60 9.84 18.57
N ARG A 861 -2.66 10.25 17.69
CA ARG A 861 -3.00 10.63 16.30
C ARG A 861 -3.64 9.49 15.52
N LYS A 862 -3.12 8.26 15.64
CA LYS A 862 -3.70 7.07 14.99
C LYS A 862 -5.11 6.76 15.51
N THR A 863 -5.33 6.81 16.83
CA THR A 863 -6.66 6.62 17.42
C THR A 863 -7.62 7.74 16.98
N ALA A 864 -7.21 9.00 17.05
CA ALA A 864 -8.04 10.15 16.73
C ALA A 864 -8.40 10.19 15.24
N GLY A 865 -7.45 9.91 14.34
CA GLY A 865 -7.71 9.78 12.91
C GLY A 865 -8.75 8.70 12.60
N LEU A 866 -8.68 7.54 13.28
CA LEU A 866 -9.62 6.43 13.09
C LEU A 866 -11.03 6.78 13.60
N VAL A 867 -11.14 7.35 14.81
CA VAL A 867 -12.42 7.77 15.40
C VAL A 867 -13.07 8.87 14.56
N MET A 868 -12.32 9.91 14.16
CA MET A 868 -12.86 11.00 13.34
C MET A 868 -13.24 10.52 11.93
N THR A 869 -12.47 9.61 11.33
CA THR A 869 -12.84 8.93 10.07
C THR A 869 -14.21 8.23 10.20
N HIS A 870 -14.41 7.46 11.26
CA HIS A 870 -15.66 6.74 11.50
C HIS A 870 -16.86 7.68 11.76
N LEU A 871 -16.66 8.74 12.56
CA LEU A 871 -17.71 9.72 12.88
C LEU A 871 -18.14 10.56 11.67
N ILE A 872 -17.19 10.97 10.84
CA ILE A 872 -17.46 11.76 9.62
C ILE A 872 -18.07 10.87 8.53
N LEU A 873 -17.55 9.67 8.30
CA LEU A 873 -18.11 8.76 7.28
C LEU A 873 -19.48 8.18 7.65
N LYS A 874 -19.91 8.28 8.93
CA LYS A 874 -21.29 8.02 9.38
C LYS A 874 -22.15 9.28 9.56
N ASP A 875 -21.65 10.45 9.16
CA ASP A 875 -22.34 11.75 9.22
C ASP A 875 -22.78 12.20 10.63
N MET A 876 -22.27 11.54 11.69
CA MET A 876 -22.57 11.85 13.10
C MET A 876 -21.88 13.15 13.56
N VAL A 877 -20.69 13.45 13.02
CA VAL A 877 -20.01 14.73 13.21
C VAL A 877 -20.05 15.50 11.89
N LYS A 878 -20.72 16.67 11.91
CA LYS A 878 -20.83 17.52 10.72
C LYS A 878 -19.46 17.98 10.24
N VAL A 879 -19.32 17.99 8.92
CA VAL A 879 -18.07 18.28 8.19
C VAL A 879 -17.80 19.79 8.15
N LYS A 880 -17.70 20.40 9.33
CA LYS A 880 -17.26 21.79 9.55
C LYS A 880 -15.81 21.92 9.08
N GLY A 881 -15.36 23.11 8.68
CA GLY A 881 -14.04 23.32 8.04
C GLY A 881 -12.78 22.92 8.84
N GLN A 882 -12.92 22.43 10.07
CA GLN A 882 -11.83 21.80 10.84
C GLN A 882 -11.26 20.52 10.21
N VAL A 883 -11.83 20.04 9.09
CA VAL A 883 -11.24 18.98 8.25
C VAL A 883 -9.85 19.34 7.70
N SER A 884 -9.41 20.60 7.76
CA SER A 884 -7.98 20.97 7.61
C SER A 884 -7.08 20.06 8.46
N GLU A 885 -7.48 19.75 9.69
CA GLU A 885 -6.72 18.92 10.63
C GLU A 885 -6.61 17.45 10.20
N MET A 886 -7.58 16.96 9.42
CA MET A 886 -7.51 15.63 8.80
C MET A 886 -6.61 15.64 7.56
N ALA A 887 -6.55 16.76 6.82
CA ALA A 887 -5.62 16.92 5.71
C ALA A 887 -4.15 16.96 6.18
N VAL A 888 -3.85 17.48 7.38
CA VAL A 888 -2.51 17.41 7.99
C VAL A 888 -2.02 15.96 8.16
N LEU A 889 -2.91 14.98 8.33
CA LEU A 889 -2.49 13.58 8.46
C LEU A 889 -1.90 12.98 7.16
N LEU A 890 -2.15 13.58 5.98
CA LEU A 890 -1.59 13.11 4.70
C LEU A 890 -0.05 13.22 4.61
N ILE A 891 0.56 13.99 5.52
CA ILE A 891 2.00 14.22 5.64
C ILE A 891 2.57 13.67 6.97
N ASP A 892 1.82 12.86 7.72
CA ASP A 892 2.30 12.29 8.99
C ASP A 892 3.56 11.43 8.77
N PRO A 893 4.62 11.59 9.58
CA PRO A 893 5.84 10.77 9.46
C PRO A 893 5.59 9.26 9.65
N VAL A 894 4.46 8.86 10.23
CA VAL A 894 4.05 7.45 10.32
C VAL A 894 3.23 7.07 9.09
N PRO A 895 3.74 6.22 8.17
CA PRO A 895 3.07 5.93 6.90
C PRO A 895 1.71 5.23 7.06
N GLN A 896 1.46 4.58 8.20
CA GLN A 896 0.14 4.02 8.53
C GLN A 896 -0.94 5.11 8.76
N ILE A 897 -0.54 6.28 9.28
CA ILE A 897 -1.46 7.40 9.55
C ILE A 897 -1.73 8.16 8.24
N ALA A 898 -0.68 8.41 7.44
CA ALA A 898 -0.84 8.96 6.09
C ALA A 898 -1.67 8.06 5.16
N ALA A 899 -1.57 6.73 5.28
CA ALA A 899 -2.43 5.79 4.58
C ALA A 899 -3.90 5.88 5.04
N LEU A 900 -4.16 5.94 6.35
CA LEU A 900 -5.51 6.12 6.90
C LEU A 900 -6.17 7.41 6.38
N ALA A 901 -5.43 8.52 6.35
CA ALA A 901 -5.91 9.78 5.81
C ALA A 901 -6.24 9.71 4.31
N LYS A 902 -5.41 9.02 3.51
CA LYS A 902 -5.69 8.76 2.09
C LYS A 902 -6.97 7.93 1.90
N THR A 903 -7.16 6.87 2.70
CA THR A 903 -8.40 6.08 2.66
C THR A 903 -9.62 6.92 3.05
N PHE A 904 -9.51 7.80 4.05
CA PHE A 904 -10.59 8.73 4.41
C PHE A 904 -10.96 9.66 3.25
N PHE A 905 -9.99 10.28 2.57
CA PHE A 905 -10.30 11.15 1.42
C PHE A 905 -10.77 10.37 0.19
N ASN A 906 -10.30 9.13 -0.04
CA ASN A 906 -10.88 8.24 -1.05
C ASN A 906 -12.38 8.02 -0.80
N GLU A 907 -12.77 7.54 0.39
CA GLU A 907 -14.17 7.29 0.75
C GLU A 907 -15.02 8.58 0.75
N LEU A 908 -14.46 9.70 1.19
CA LEU A 908 -15.12 11.01 1.14
C LEU A 908 -15.33 11.52 -0.29
N SER A 909 -14.46 11.15 -1.25
CA SER A 909 -14.64 11.47 -2.67
C SER A 909 -15.84 10.73 -3.30
N HIS A 910 -16.19 9.55 -2.78
CA HIS A 910 -17.39 8.83 -3.17
C HIS A 910 -18.67 9.45 -2.58
N LYS A 911 -18.59 10.22 -1.47
CA LYS A 911 -19.70 11.02 -0.92
C LYS A 911 -19.94 12.32 -1.71
N GLY A 912 -20.27 12.18 -3.00
CA GLY A 912 -20.80 13.26 -3.84
C GLY A 912 -19.83 14.42 -4.08
N ASN A 913 -20.20 15.62 -3.64
CA ASN A 913 -19.43 16.86 -3.85
C ASN A 913 -18.65 17.31 -2.59
N ALA A 914 -18.50 16.44 -1.58
CA ALA A 914 -17.98 16.81 -0.26
C ALA A 914 -16.60 17.49 -0.31
N ILE A 915 -15.60 16.90 -0.97
CA ILE A 915 -14.23 17.46 -1.04
C ILE A 915 -14.24 18.85 -1.70
N TYR A 916 -14.96 19.01 -2.82
CA TYR A 916 -15.09 20.28 -3.54
C TYR A 916 -15.63 21.41 -2.65
N ASN A 917 -16.61 21.12 -1.79
CA ASN A 917 -17.17 22.11 -0.85
C ASN A 917 -16.19 22.47 0.28
N LEU A 918 -15.29 21.57 0.67
CA LEU A 918 -14.36 21.73 1.80
C LEU A 918 -13.04 22.40 1.42
N LEU A 919 -12.60 22.24 0.16
CA LEU A 919 -11.32 22.76 -0.33
C LEU A 919 -11.06 24.24 0.00
N PRO A 920 -12.02 25.18 -0.16
CA PRO A 920 -11.79 26.57 0.22
C PRO A 920 -11.48 26.74 1.72
N ASP A 921 -12.18 26.03 2.60
CA ASP A 921 -11.95 26.09 4.05
C ASP A 921 -10.64 25.43 4.47
N ILE A 922 -10.26 24.34 3.81
CA ILE A 922 -8.97 23.65 4.00
C ILE A 922 -7.82 24.59 3.61
N ILE A 923 -7.87 25.17 2.40
CA ILE A 923 -6.86 26.13 1.92
C ILE A 923 -6.69 27.27 2.92
N SER A 924 -7.79 27.92 3.32
CA SER A 924 -7.75 29.09 4.21
C SER A 924 -7.09 28.85 5.56
N ARG A 925 -7.09 27.60 6.06
CA ARG A 925 -6.56 27.24 7.39
C ARG A 925 -5.13 26.72 7.31
N LEU A 926 -4.79 25.99 6.24
CA LEU A 926 -3.43 25.46 6.06
C LEU A 926 -2.45 26.56 5.60
N SER A 927 -2.93 27.60 4.92
CA SER A 927 -2.17 28.80 4.53
C SER A 927 -2.16 29.91 5.62
N ASP A 928 -2.66 29.63 6.82
CA ASP A 928 -2.64 30.58 7.94
C ASP A 928 -1.23 30.64 8.58
N PRO A 929 -0.57 31.81 8.68
CA PRO A 929 0.75 31.91 9.32
C PRO A 929 0.81 31.47 10.79
N GLU A 930 -0.28 31.61 11.56
CA GLU A 930 -0.26 31.35 13.02
C GLU A 930 -0.74 29.92 13.38
N GLY A 931 -1.42 29.21 12.47
CA GLY A 931 -2.01 27.90 12.75
C GLY A 931 -1.94 26.87 11.61
N GLY A 932 -1.38 27.23 10.46
CA GLY A 932 -1.32 26.39 9.27
C GLY A 932 -0.26 25.28 9.31
N VAL A 933 0.26 24.98 8.12
CA VAL A 933 1.35 24.01 7.85
C VAL A 933 2.41 24.75 7.01
N GLU A 934 3.66 24.30 6.95
CA GLU A 934 4.69 24.91 6.08
C GLU A 934 4.36 24.77 4.59
N GLU A 935 4.94 25.63 3.74
CA GLU A 935 4.62 25.77 2.31
C GLU A 935 4.84 24.47 1.50
N GLN A 936 5.98 23.81 1.67
CA GLN A 936 6.26 22.54 0.99
C GLN A 936 5.27 21.41 1.37
N PRO A 937 5.02 21.13 2.66
CA PRO A 937 3.97 20.18 3.03
C PRO A 937 2.54 20.63 2.64
N PHE A 938 2.23 21.94 2.59
CA PHE A 938 0.96 22.42 2.02
C PHE A 938 0.83 22.04 0.54
N HIS A 939 1.87 22.25 -0.28
CA HIS A 939 1.91 21.81 -1.67
C HIS A 939 1.67 20.30 -1.81
N VAL A 940 2.26 19.47 -0.94
CA VAL A 940 2.06 18.01 -0.91
C VAL A 940 0.62 17.61 -0.54
N ILE A 941 -0.01 18.30 0.41
CA ILE A 941 -1.42 18.10 0.78
C ILE A 941 -2.34 18.47 -0.39
N MET A 942 -2.19 19.68 -0.93
CA MET A 942 -3.09 20.19 -1.97
C MET A 942 -2.96 19.40 -3.28
N LYS A 943 -1.75 18.98 -3.67
CA LYS A 943 -1.55 18.10 -4.82
C LYS A 943 -2.31 16.77 -4.70
N GLN A 944 -2.46 16.23 -3.49
CA GLN A 944 -3.27 15.04 -3.25
C GLN A 944 -4.77 15.38 -3.27
N LEU A 945 -5.21 16.39 -2.51
CA LEU A 945 -6.63 16.73 -2.41
C LEU A 945 -7.25 17.19 -3.74
N LEU A 946 -6.53 17.93 -4.57
CA LEU A 946 -6.99 18.38 -5.88
C LEU A 946 -7.06 17.23 -6.90
N SER A 947 -6.33 16.12 -6.69
CA SER A 947 -6.37 14.96 -7.58
C SER A 947 -7.71 14.19 -7.55
N TYR A 948 -8.53 14.40 -6.50
CA TYR A 948 -9.89 13.86 -6.43
C TYR A 948 -10.93 14.66 -7.24
N ILE A 949 -10.56 15.83 -7.80
CA ILE A 949 -11.46 16.64 -8.63
C ILE A 949 -11.38 16.16 -10.08
N THR A 950 -12.33 15.32 -10.48
CA THR A 950 -12.39 14.71 -11.82
C THR A 950 -13.49 15.29 -12.72
N LYS A 951 -14.30 16.25 -12.24
CA LYS A 951 -15.45 16.81 -12.95
C LYS A 951 -15.20 18.26 -13.39
N ASP A 952 -15.20 18.52 -14.69
CA ASP A 952 -14.92 19.85 -15.27
C ASP A 952 -15.74 21.00 -14.63
N LYS A 953 -17.05 20.81 -14.41
CA LYS A 953 -17.92 21.81 -13.77
C LYS A 953 -17.48 22.16 -12.33
N GLN A 954 -16.87 21.23 -11.60
CA GLN A 954 -16.28 21.50 -10.29
C GLN A 954 -14.99 22.31 -10.43
N THR A 955 -14.13 21.95 -11.39
CA THR A 955 -12.89 22.69 -11.69
C THR A 955 -13.19 24.13 -12.09
N GLU A 956 -14.11 24.35 -13.03
CA GLU A 956 -14.53 25.69 -13.49
C GLU A 956 -15.05 26.58 -12.34
N SER A 957 -15.88 26.02 -11.44
CA SER A 957 -16.42 26.78 -10.29
C SER A 957 -15.40 26.96 -9.16
N LEU A 958 -14.47 26.03 -8.97
CA LEU A 958 -13.38 26.18 -8.00
C LEU A 958 -12.40 27.28 -8.44
N VAL A 959 -12.08 27.35 -9.73
CA VAL A 959 -11.27 28.45 -10.33
C VAL A 959 -11.84 29.82 -9.98
N GLU A 960 -13.14 30.02 -10.20
CA GLU A 960 -13.83 31.27 -9.90
C GLU A 960 -13.75 31.61 -8.40
N LYS A 961 -14.01 30.64 -7.52
CA LYS A 961 -13.90 30.79 -6.05
C LYS A 961 -12.47 31.06 -5.56
N LEU A 962 -11.46 30.48 -6.21
CA LEU A 962 -10.05 30.72 -5.89
C LEU A 962 -9.60 32.11 -6.36
N CYS A 963 -9.99 32.52 -7.58
CA CYS A 963 -9.71 33.87 -8.09
C CYS A 963 -10.30 34.94 -7.15
N GLN A 964 -11.59 34.84 -6.81
CA GLN A 964 -12.24 35.77 -5.87
C GLN A 964 -11.55 35.84 -4.50
N ARG A 965 -10.93 34.73 -4.04
CA ARG A 965 -10.25 34.67 -2.74
C ARG A 965 -8.91 35.40 -2.68
N PHE A 966 -8.24 35.70 -3.79
CA PHE A 966 -7.05 36.58 -3.77
C PHE A 966 -7.38 37.97 -3.18
N ARG A 967 -8.60 38.49 -3.41
CA ARG A 967 -9.11 39.73 -2.79
C ARG A 967 -9.26 39.65 -1.27
N THR A 968 -9.33 38.45 -0.69
CA THR A 968 -9.51 38.20 0.76
C THR A 968 -8.23 37.76 1.47
N ALA A 969 -7.26 37.23 0.73
CA ALA A 969 -5.96 36.80 1.22
C ALA A 969 -5.11 38.00 1.67
N ARG A 970 -4.52 37.91 2.86
CA ARG A 970 -3.87 39.05 3.55
C ARG A 970 -2.35 39.02 3.53
N THR A 971 -1.74 37.91 3.16
CA THR A 971 -0.29 37.71 3.14
C THR A 971 0.16 37.20 1.78
N GLU A 972 1.35 37.61 1.33
CA GLU A 972 1.98 37.13 0.09
C GLU A 972 1.98 35.61 0.02
N ARG A 973 2.26 34.96 1.16
CA ARG A 973 2.18 33.52 1.33
C ARG A 973 0.84 32.94 0.87
N GLN A 974 -0.28 33.53 1.28
CA GLN A 974 -1.61 33.09 0.86
C GLN A 974 -1.83 33.32 -0.64
N HIS A 975 -1.22 34.34 -1.24
CA HIS A 975 -1.25 34.56 -2.69
C HIS A 975 -0.43 33.48 -3.44
N ARG A 976 0.75 33.07 -2.93
CA ARG A 976 1.54 31.94 -3.46
C ARG A 976 0.80 30.61 -3.30
N ASP A 977 0.28 30.31 -2.12
CA ASP A 977 -0.49 29.09 -1.82
C ASP A 977 -1.72 28.97 -2.76
N LEU A 978 -2.42 30.08 -3.04
CA LEU A 978 -3.54 30.12 -4.01
C LEU A 978 -3.07 29.94 -5.46
N ALA A 979 -1.96 30.57 -5.86
CA ALA A 979 -1.39 30.44 -7.20
C ALA A 979 -0.90 29.00 -7.46
N TYR A 980 -0.30 28.35 -6.46
CA TYR A 980 0.04 26.93 -6.52
C TYR A 980 -1.22 26.08 -6.71
N CYS A 981 -2.28 26.28 -5.90
CA CYS A 981 -3.54 25.55 -6.05
C CYS A 981 -4.10 25.69 -7.47
N MET A 982 -4.13 26.90 -8.02
CA MET A 982 -4.52 27.17 -9.40
C MET A 982 -3.63 26.42 -10.42
N SER A 983 -2.32 26.35 -10.19
CA SER A 983 -1.39 25.65 -11.08
C SER A 983 -1.59 24.13 -11.15
N GLN A 984 -2.16 23.50 -10.11
CA GLN A 984 -2.35 22.04 -10.06
C GLN A 984 -3.69 21.57 -10.63
N LEU A 985 -4.64 22.47 -10.88
CA LEU A 985 -5.94 22.09 -11.44
C LEU A 985 -5.84 21.65 -12.92
N PRO A 986 -6.65 20.66 -13.36
CA PRO A 986 -6.78 20.27 -14.76
C PRO A 986 -7.63 21.30 -15.51
N LEU A 987 -7.04 22.47 -15.79
CA LEU A 987 -7.73 23.59 -16.40
C LEU A 987 -8.13 23.30 -17.86
N THR A 988 -9.35 23.71 -18.22
CA THR A 988 -9.90 23.64 -19.58
C THR A 988 -9.92 25.03 -20.22
N GLU A 989 -10.19 25.11 -21.54
CA GLU A 989 -10.40 26.38 -22.24
C GLU A 989 -11.54 27.24 -21.64
N ARG A 990 -12.48 26.63 -20.90
CA ARG A 990 -13.55 27.31 -20.16
C ARG A 990 -13.04 27.87 -18.82
N GLY A 991 -12.25 27.09 -18.09
CA GLY A 991 -11.57 27.55 -16.87
C GLY A 991 -10.66 28.75 -17.15
N LEU A 992 -9.95 28.75 -18.29
CA LEU A 992 -9.13 29.89 -18.72
C LEU A 992 -9.96 31.17 -18.92
N ARG A 993 -11.17 31.08 -19.51
CA ARG A 993 -12.07 32.23 -19.64
C ARG A 993 -12.49 32.76 -18.27
N LYS A 994 -12.88 31.88 -17.34
CA LYS A 994 -13.20 32.27 -15.95
C LYS A 994 -12.03 32.95 -15.22
N MET A 995 -10.78 32.65 -15.57
CA MET A 995 -9.59 33.36 -15.06
C MET A 995 -9.41 34.74 -15.71
N LEU A 996 -9.68 34.87 -17.01
CA LEU A 996 -9.72 36.18 -17.71
C LEU A 996 -10.85 37.07 -17.17
N ASP A 997 -12.04 36.52 -16.95
CA ASP A 997 -13.20 37.22 -16.38
C ASP A 997 -12.92 37.76 -14.96
N ASN A 998 -12.07 37.07 -14.20
CA ASN A 998 -11.71 37.42 -12.82
C ASN A 998 -10.28 37.99 -12.70
N PHE A 999 -9.67 38.49 -13.79
CA PHE A 999 -8.27 38.94 -13.80
C PHE A 999 -7.97 40.05 -12.77
N GLU A 1000 -8.94 40.96 -12.54
CA GLU A 1000 -8.87 42.01 -11.51
C GLU A 1000 -8.70 41.49 -10.07
N CYS A 1001 -8.93 40.20 -9.82
CA CYS A 1001 -8.82 39.64 -8.48
C CYS A 1001 -7.37 39.31 -8.08
N PHE A 1002 -6.47 39.11 -9.05
CA PHE A 1002 -5.08 38.67 -8.82
C PHE A 1002 -4.02 39.41 -9.66
N GLY A 1003 -4.43 40.25 -10.63
CA GLY A 1003 -3.50 40.94 -11.54
C GLY A 1003 -2.51 41.88 -10.83
N ASP A 1004 -2.83 42.36 -9.64
CA ASP A 1004 -1.97 43.17 -8.77
C ASP A 1004 -0.98 42.35 -7.92
N LYS A 1005 -1.09 41.01 -7.94
CA LYS A 1005 -0.16 40.06 -7.27
C LYS A 1005 0.83 39.41 -8.24
N LEU A 1006 0.76 39.74 -9.53
CA LEU A 1006 1.64 39.24 -10.58
C LEU A 1006 3.05 39.89 -10.57
N SER A 1007 3.38 40.69 -9.56
CA SER A 1007 4.74 41.20 -9.31
C SER A 1007 5.62 40.21 -8.52
N ASP A 1008 5.03 39.16 -7.92
CA ASP A 1008 5.78 38.08 -7.30
C ASP A 1008 6.13 37.02 -8.36
N GLU A 1009 7.42 36.82 -8.59
CA GLU A 1009 7.98 35.89 -9.57
C GLU A 1009 7.40 34.47 -9.42
N SER A 1010 7.21 33.99 -8.19
CA SER A 1010 6.68 32.64 -7.91
C SER A 1010 5.20 32.49 -8.26
N ILE A 1011 4.41 33.57 -8.15
CA ILE A 1011 3.02 33.63 -8.56
C ILE A 1011 2.93 33.66 -10.10
N PHE A 1012 3.78 34.46 -10.74
CA PHE A 1012 3.87 34.56 -12.19
C PHE A 1012 4.27 33.23 -12.84
N ASP A 1013 5.30 32.55 -12.33
CA ASP A 1013 5.71 31.22 -12.77
C ASP A 1013 4.63 30.16 -12.61
N ALA A 1014 3.83 30.21 -11.53
CA ALA A 1014 2.69 29.32 -11.34
C ALA A 1014 1.63 29.50 -12.45
N PHE A 1015 1.38 30.74 -12.91
CA PHE A 1015 0.48 31.02 -14.03
C PHE A 1015 1.11 30.71 -15.40
N LEU A 1016 2.42 30.91 -15.61
CA LEU A 1016 3.11 30.43 -16.81
C LEU A 1016 3.09 28.90 -16.91
N SER A 1017 3.19 28.19 -15.78
CA SER A 1017 3.03 26.73 -15.71
C SER A 1017 1.64 26.27 -16.17
N VAL A 1018 0.58 27.04 -15.87
CA VAL A 1018 -0.77 26.83 -16.41
C VAL A 1018 -0.79 26.97 -17.93
N VAL A 1019 -0.27 28.07 -18.47
CA VAL A 1019 -0.17 28.33 -19.92
C VAL A 1019 0.58 27.20 -20.64
N GLY A 1020 1.72 26.76 -20.08
CA GLY A 1020 2.53 25.66 -20.60
C GLY A 1020 1.90 24.26 -20.46
N LYS A 1021 0.86 24.09 -19.64
CA LYS A 1021 0.04 22.86 -19.61
C LYS A 1021 -1.06 22.94 -20.67
N LEU A 1022 -1.81 24.04 -20.72
CA LEU A 1022 -2.90 24.27 -21.68
C LEU A 1022 -2.43 24.18 -23.14
N ARG A 1023 -1.31 24.83 -23.50
CA ARG A 1023 -0.77 24.87 -24.88
C ARG A 1023 -0.44 23.47 -25.44
N ARG A 1024 -0.24 22.46 -24.58
CA ARG A 1024 0.00 21.05 -24.99
C ARG A 1024 -1.27 20.25 -25.34
N GLY A 1025 -2.46 20.71 -24.95
CA GLY A 1025 -3.74 20.04 -25.24
C GLY A 1025 -4.74 20.85 -26.08
N ALA A 1026 -4.46 22.13 -26.34
CA ALA A 1026 -5.42 23.05 -26.95
C ALA A 1026 -5.63 22.88 -28.47
N LYS A 1027 -6.89 23.06 -28.88
CA LYS A 1027 -7.28 23.21 -30.30
C LYS A 1027 -6.73 24.54 -30.87
N PRO A 1028 -6.65 24.71 -32.20
CA PRO A 1028 -6.14 25.97 -32.80
C PRO A 1028 -6.86 27.23 -32.30
N GLU A 1029 -8.18 27.18 -32.11
CA GLU A 1029 -8.98 28.27 -31.54
C GLU A 1029 -8.61 28.56 -30.07
N GLY A 1030 -8.40 27.52 -29.26
CA GLY A 1030 -7.97 27.64 -27.87
C GLY A 1030 -6.58 28.23 -27.70
N LYS A 1031 -5.68 28.04 -28.69
CA LYS A 1031 -4.32 28.62 -28.65
C LYS A 1031 -4.34 30.14 -28.66
N ALA A 1032 -5.21 30.78 -29.45
CA ALA A 1032 -5.34 32.24 -29.47
C ALA A 1032 -5.72 32.82 -28.10
N LEU A 1033 -6.65 32.18 -27.37
CA LEU A 1033 -7.03 32.57 -26.00
C LEU A 1033 -5.88 32.36 -24.99
N ILE A 1034 -5.08 31.32 -25.16
CA ILE A 1034 -3.89 31.06 -24.32
C ILE A 1034 -2.82 32.12 -24.58
N ASP A 1035 -2.60 32.49 -25.84
CA ASP A 1035 -1.61 33.51 -26.24
C ASP A 1035 -2.03 34.91 -25.75
N GLU A 1036 -3.32 35.26 -25.80
CA GLU A 1036 -3.87 36.51 -25.23
C GLU A 1036 -3.68 36.57 -23.71
N PHE A 1037 -3.95 35.46 -23.00
CA PHE A 1037 -3.74 35.39 -21.55
C PHE A 1037 -2.26 35.48 -21.18
N GLU A 1038 -1.37 34.81 -21.92
CA GLU A 1038 0.09 34.92 -21.69
C GLU A 1038 0.60 36.35 -21.89
N GLN A 1039 0.10 37.07 -22.92
CA GLN A 1039 0.44 38.48 -23.12
C GLN A 1039 -0.06 39.36 -21.97
N LYS A 1040 -1.30 39.16 -21.50
CA LYS A 1040 -1.87 39.89 -20.35
C LYS A 1040 -1.09 39.64 -19.06
N LEU A 1041 -0.67 38.41 -18.79
CA LEU A 1041 0.19 38.08 -17.64
C LEU A 1041 1.54 38.82 -17.74
N ARG A 1042 2.27 38.65 -18.84
CA ARG A 1042 3.59 39.27 -19.07
C ARG A 1042 3.54 40.79 -18.93
N ALA A 1043 2.54 41.42 -19.54
CA ALA A 1043 2.35 42.87 -19.51
C ALA A 1043 1.90 43.41 -18.13
N CYS A 1044 1.49 42.57 -17.18
CA CYS A 1044 1.22 42.98 -15.80
C CYS A 1044 2.44 42.74 -14.89
N HIS A 1045 3.19 41.65 -15.10
CA HIS A 1045 4.45 41.39 -14.41
C HIS A 1045 5.48 42.50 -14.66
N THR A 1046 5.68 42.93 -15.92
CA THR A 1046 6.63 44.04 -16.20
C THR A 1046 6.20 45.34 -15.52
N ARG A 1047 4.95 45.77 -15.69
CA ARG A 1047 4.42 46.98 -15.02
C ARG A 1047 4.44 46.91 -13.49
N GLY A 1048 4.41 45.69 -12.92
CA GLY A 1048 4.60 45.47 -11.49
C GLY A 1048 6.06 45.69 -11.05
N LEU A 1049 7.03 45.19 -11.82
CA LEU A 1049 8.46 45.41 -11.58
C LEU A 1049 8.86 46.88 -11.82
N ASP A 1050 8.41 47.48 -12.93
CA ASP A 1050 8.66 48.89 -13.27
C ASP A 1050 8.24 49.82 -12.10
N ALA A 1051 7.08 49.54 -11.49
CA ALA A 1051 6.55 50.30 -10.35
C ALA A 1051 7.27 50.00 -9.01
N ILE A 1052 7.95 48.86 -8.88
CA ILE A 1052 8.80 48.54 -7.72
C ILE A 1052 10.15 49.26 -7.86
N GLU A 1053 10.77 49.26 -9.04
CA GLU A 1053 11.98 50.05 -9.30
C GLU A 1053 11.74 51.55 -9.06
N GLU A 1054 10.61 52.12 -9.52
CA GLU A 1054 10.25 53.52 -9.23
C GLU A 1054 10.08 53.80 -7.73
N LEU A 1055 9.61 52.83 -6.93
CA LEU A 1055 9.43 52.98 -5.47
C LEU A 1055 10.74 52.80 -4.68
N GLU A 1056 11.67 51.95 -5.13
CA GLU A 1056 12.98 51.80 -4.52
C GLU A 1056 13.91 52.96 -4.87
N LEU A 1057 13.88 53.45 -6.12
CA LEU A 1057 14.60 54.65 -6.54
C LEU A 1057 14.00 55.93 -5.92
N GLY A 1058 12.70 55.95 -5.64
CA GLY A 1058 11.96 57.10 -5.12
C GLY A 1058 12.29 57.56 -3.68
N GLN A 1059 13.17 56.87 -2.96
CA GLN A 1059 13.65 57.29 -1.63
C GLN A 1059 14.97 58.09 -1.68
N GLY A 1060 15.56 58.29 -2.87
CA GLY A 1060 16.75 59.12 -3.08
C GLY A 1060 16.45 60.57 -3.50
N ASP A 1061 17.23 61.50 -2.94
CA ASP A 1061 17.43 62.89 -3.39
C ASP A 1061 16.22 63.76 -3.78
N SER A 1062 15.67 64.45 -2.78
CA SER A 1062 15.16 65.80 -3.00
C SER A 1062 16.33 66.80 -3.13
N LEU A 1063 16.40 67.60 -4.21
CA LEU A 1063 16.67 69.06 -4.15
C LEU A 1063 16.78 69.78 -5.53
N LYS A 1064 16.06 70.92 -5.61
CA LYS A 1064 16.26 72.10 -6.51
C LYS A 1064 15.69 72.07 -7.94
N THR A 1065 15.47 73.30 -8.40
CA THR A 1065 14.60 73.79 -9.49
C THR A 1065 15.27 75.06 -10.09
N PRO A 1066 14.62 75.85 -10.98
CA PRO A 1066 13.92 75.54 -12.23
C PRO A 1066 14.47 76.34 -13.44
N SER A 1067 13.94 76.13 -14.66
CA SER A 1067 14.02 77.15 -15.73
C SER A 1067 12.83 77.10 -16.69
N ALA A 1068 12.69 78.15 -17.51
CA ALA A 1068 11.55 78.48 -18.37
C ALA A 1068 12.04 78.65 -19.86
N ARG A 1069 11.23 78.78 -20.92
CA ARG A 1069 9.76 78.96 -21.12
C ARG A 1069 9.41 78.73 -22.62
N LYS A 1070 8.12 78.44 -22.91
CA LYS A 1070 7.36 78.74 -24.17
C LYS A 1070 7.61 78.00 -25.53
N GLN A 1071 6.63 77.16 -25.86
CA GLN A 1071 5.63 77.30 -26.96
C GLN A 1071 6.05 77.41 -28.46
N SER A 1072 5.76 76.33 -29.21
CA SER A 1072 5.27 76.33 -30.62
C SER A 1072 4.79 74.93 -31.03
N SER A 1073 3.92 74.68 -32.03
CA SER A 1073 2.55 75.21 -32.33
C SER A 1073 2.01 74.58 -33.64
N VAL A 1074 0.69 74.37 -33.77
CA VAL A 1074 -0.03 73.90 -35.01
C VAL A 1074 0.25 72.43 -35.40
N SER A 1075 -0.68 71.60 -35.91
CA SER A 1075 -2.15 71.43 -35.79
C SER A 1075 -2.50 70.02 -36.38
N ARG A 1076 -3.74 69.48 -36.48
CA ARG A 1076 -5.14 69.94 -36.28
C ARG A 1076 -5.94 68.73 -35.69
N HIS A 1077 -7.23 68.41 -35.86
CA HIS A 1077 -8.37 68.93 -36.63
C HIS A 1077 -9.52 69.41 -35.70
N GLN A 1078 -10.76 69.54 -36.21
CA GLN A 1078 -11.95 70.06 -35.50
C GLN A 1078 -13.19 69.25 -35.92
N HIS A 1079 -14.24 69.08 -35.11
CA HIS A 1079 -15.39 70.01 -34.89
C HIS A 1079 -16.36 69.39 -33.82
N VAL A 1080 -17.22 70.10 -33.06
CA VAL A 1080 -17.28 71.54 -32.67
C VAL A 1080 -18.23 71.77 -31.46
N ALA A 1081 -17.84 72.65 -30.52
CA ALA A 1081 -18.64 73.56 -29.64
C ALA A 1081 -19.87 73.06 -28.80
N SER A 1082 -20.33 73.73 -27.73
CA SER A 1082 -19.89 74.99 -27.05
C SER A 1082 -20.43 75.13 -25.60
N ALA A 1083 -19.64 75.77 -24.71
CA ALA A 1083 -20.02 76.71 -23.63
C ALA A 1083 -21.07 76.32 -22.54
N ALA A 1084 -20.98 76.75 -21.28
CA ALA A 1084 -19.90 77.35 -20.45
C ALA A 1084 -20.28 77.14 -18.96
N SER A 1085 -19.33 77.00 -18.02
CA SER A 1085 -18.89 78.06 -17.06
C SER A 1085 -18.68 77.40 -15.67
N ASP A 1086 -17.84 77.84 -14.71
CA ASP A 1086 -16.79 78.87 -14.75
C ASP A 1086 -15.66 78.65 -13.69
N SER A 1087 -14.82 79.69 -13.52
CA SER A 1087 -13.73 79.98 -12.57
C SER A 1087 -14.19 80.16 -11.08
N ASP A 1088 -13.35 80.19 -10.01
CA ASP A 1088 -11.89 79.98 -9.82
C ASP A 1088 -11.50 79.76 -8.31
N PHE A 1089 -10.19 79.55 -8.02
CA PHE A 1089 -9.35 79.91 -6.81
C PHE A 1089 -9.96 80.15 -5.38
N VAL A 1090 -9.32 79.90 -4.22
CA VAL A 1090 -8.10 79.15 -3.77
C VAL A 1090 -8.04 79.05 -2.21
N THR A 1091 -7.04 78.36 -1.64
CA THR A 1091 -6.66 78.18 -0.21
C THR A 1091 -6.47 79.48 0.64
N PRO A 1092 -6.39 79.48 2.02
CA PRO A 1092 -5.73 78.48 2.91
C PRO A 1092 -6.36 78.21 4.33
N GLU A 1093 -5.63 77.47 5.20
CA GLU A 1093 -5.92 77.33 6.66
C GLU A 1093 -5.84 78.67 7.44
N PRO A 1094 -6.41 78.76 8.67
CA PRO A 1094 -5.54 78.69 9.87
C PRO A 1094 -6.15 78.06 11.15
N ARG A 1095 -5.28 77.63 12.08
CA ARG A 1095 -5.63 77.12 13.44
C ARG A 1095 -5.85 78.23 14.48
N ARG A 1096 -6.78 78.02 15.45
CA ARG A 1096 -6.90 78.67 16.80
C ARG A 1096 -8.06 78.02 17.60
N THR A 1097 -8.19 78.04 18.95
CA THR A 1097 -7.27 78.01 20.13
C THR A 1097 -8.09 77.81 21.43
N ALA A 1098 -7.47 77.29 22.52
CA ALA A 1098 -7.82 77.51 23.95
C ALA A 1098 -9.14 76.92 24.54
N ARG A 1099 -9.32 76.66 25.86
CA ARG A 1099 -8.43 76.28 27.01
C ARG A 1099 -9.28 75.94 28.29
N ARG A 1100 -8.67 75.22 29.26
CA ARG A 1100 -8.98 75.11 30.73
C ARG A 1100 -9.86 73.97 31.32
N HIS A 1101 -9.63 73.78 32.62
CA HIS A 1101 -9.96 72.71 33.62
C HIS A 1101 -10.69 73.40 34.85
N PRO A 1102 -11.06 72.81 36.04
CA PRO A 1102 -10.33 71.74 36.78
C PRO A 1102 -11.00 70.82 37.87
N THR A 1103 -10.23 69.80 38.29
CA THR A 1103 -10.04 69.14 39.63
C THR A 1103 -11.15 68.90 40.68
N THR A 1104 -11.22 67.65 41.21
CA THR A 1104 -10.96 67.17 42.62
C THR A 1104 -11.36 65.68 42.73
N GLN A 1105 -10.96 64.80 43.67
CA GLN A 1105 -9.77 64.47 44.49
C GLN A 1105 -10.14 63.19 45.32
N ARG A 1106 -9.17 62.35 45.72
CA ARG A 1106 -9.20 61.30 46.80
C ARG A 1106 -9.81 59.89 46.54
N HIS A 1107 -9.38 58.96 47.42
CA HIS A 1107 -9.51 57.48 47.46
C HIS A 1107 -10.50 57.01 48.57
N PRO A 1108 -10.67 55.70 48.90
CA PRO A 1108 -11.01 54.52 48.06
C PRO A 1108 -12.11 53.60 48.68
N THR A 1109 -12.83 52.75 47.91
CA THR A 1109 -13.27 51.38 48.35
C THR A 1109 -13.94 50.52 47.26
N THR A 1110 -13.75 49.20 47.36
CA THR A 1110 -14.58 48.04 46.93
C THR A 1110 -15.57 48.07 45.74
N GLN A 1111 -15.33 47.12 44.81
CA GLN A 1111 -16.28 46.25 44.07
C GLN A 1111 -17.16 46.79 42.90
N ARG A 1112 -17.36 45.87 41.93
CA ARG A 1112 -18.34 45.85 40.81
C ARG A 1112 -18.41 47.04 39.84
N LEU A 1113 -17.93 46.83 38.60
CA LEU A 1113 -18.76 46.87 37.37
C LEU A 1113 -17.95 46.53 36.11
N VAL A 1114 -18.28 45.41 35.44
CA VAL A 1114 -17.81 45.12 34.08
C VAL A 1114 -18.77 45.80 33.10
N LYS A 1115 -18.28 46.78 32.32
CA LYS A 1115 -19.04 47.40 31.23
C LYS A 1115 -18.55 46.90 29.86
N LYS A 1116 -19.51 46.62 28.99
CA LYS A 1116 -19.32 46.08 27.64
C LYS A 1116 -18.49 47.05 26.76
N LYS A 1117 -17.57 46.51 25.96
CA LYS A 1117 -17.16 47.13 24.68
C LYS A 1117 -18.04 46.58 23.54
N LYS A 1118 -18.00 47.24 22.39
CA LYS A 1118 -18.91 47.04 21.25
C LYS A 1118 -18.69 45.68 20.57
N PRO A 1119 -19.73 45.04 20.01
CA PRO A 1119 -19.55 44.05 18.96
C PRO A 1119 -19.06 44.75 17.68
N GLN A 1120 -18.22 44.07 16.91
CA GLN A 1120 -17.90 44.45 15.53
C GLN A 1120 -18.71 43.55 14.59
N ILE A 1121 -19.38 44.15 13.61
CA ILE A 1121 -20.26 43.43 12.69
C ILE A 1121 -19.39 42.71 11.65
N VAL A 1122 -19.64 41.41 11.48
CA VAL A 1122 -19.17 40.63 10.34
C VAL A 1122 -20.41 40.25 9.54
N PHE A 1123 -20.45 40.60 8.27
CA PHE A 1123 -21.52 40.17 7.36
C PHE A 1123 -21.28 38.71 6.95
N SER A 1124 -22.34 37.91 6.97
CA SER A 1124 -22.41 36.62 6.28
C SER A 1124 -23.42 36.78 5.15
N SER A 1125 -23.03 36.41 3.93
CA SER A 1125 -23.90 36.36 2.77
C SER A 1125 -24.03 34.91 2.32
N ASP A 1126 -25.08 34.25 2.79
CA ASP A 1126 -25.57 33.04 2.14
C ASP A 1126 -26.35 33.47 0.88
N GLU A 1127 -25.99 32.94 -0.28
CA GLU A 1127 -26.88 32.91 -1.45
C GLU A 1127 -27.05 31.45 -1.88
N SER A 1128 -28.29 30.98 -1.86
CA SER A 1128 -28.71 29.67 -2.32
C SER A 1128 -29.11 29.72 -3.79
N SER A 1129 -28.46 28.94 -4.64
CA SER A 1129 -28.88 28.75 -6.02
C SER A 1129 -30.11 27.83 -6.08
N GLU A 1130 -31.24 28.37 -6.53
CA GLU A 1130 -32.42 27.58 -6.90
C GLU A 1130 -32.20 26.90 -8.26
N GLU A 1131 -32.84 25.74 -8.49
CA GLU A 1131 -33.00 25.14 -9.81
C GLU A 1131 -34.49 25.14 -10.18
N GLU A 1132 -34.85 25.80 -11.28
CA GLU A 1132 -36.23 25.85 -11.77
C GLU A 1132 -36.67 24.51 -12.38
N LEU A 1133 -37.76 23.94 -11.88
CA LEU A 1133 -38.60 23.00 -12.63
C LEU A 1133 -40.07 23.39 -12.46
N SER A 1134 -40.71 23.77 -13.56
CA SER A 1134 -42.06 24.33 -13.59
C SER A 1134 -43.14 23.25 -13.66
N ALA A 1135 -44.06 23.26 -12.68
CA ALA A 1135 -45.41 22.71 -12.82
C ALA A 1135 -46.37 23.52 -11.92
N GLU A 1136 -47.51 23.93 -12.45
CA GLU A 1136 -48.45 24.83 -11.76
C GLU A 1136 -49.37 24.07 -10.81
N MET A 1137 -49.63 24.67 -9.64
CA MET A 1137 -50.86 24.49 -8.85
C MET A 1137 -51.22 25.85 -8.25
N THR A 1138 -52.50 26.21 -8.29
CA THR A 1138 -52.98 27.58 -8.00
C THR A 1138 -53.22 27.85 -6.52
N GLU A 1139 -53.34 29.15 -6.22
CA GLU A 1139 -53.99 29.81 -5.07
C GLU A 1139 -54.92 28.87 -4.26
N ASP A 1140 -54.76 28.77 -2.93
CA ASP A 1140 -55.48 29.70 -2.04
C ASP A 1140 -54.91 29.87 -0.61
N GLU A 1141 -55.48 30.83 0.13
CA GLU A 1141 -55.48 31.00 1.61
C GLU A 1141 -54.15 30.96 2.41
N THR A 1142 -53.43 32.09 2.40
CA THR A 1142 -52.85 32.63 3.66
C THR A 1142 -53.98 33.32 4.45
N PRO A 1143 -53.99 33.46 5.81
CA PRO A 1143 -52.98 34.32 6.47
C PRO A 1143 -52.77 34.30 8.03
N LYS A 1144 -51.72 35.03 8.48
CA LYS A 1144 -51.55 35.74 9.79
C LYS A 1144 -51.35 34.88 11.07
N LYS A 1145 -50.30 35.12 11.88
CA LYS A 1145 -50.21 36.01 13.09
C LYS A 1145 -51.26 35.65 14.19
N ILE A 1146 -50.97 35.69 15.49
CA ILE A 1146 -50.06 36.56 16.29
C ILE A 1146 -49.36 35.76 17.42
N THR A 1147 -48.26 36.30 17.94
CA THR A 1147 -47.49 35.89 19.14
C THR A 1147 -48.19 36.31 20.46
N PRO A 1148 -47.50 36.41 21.63
CA PRO A 1148 -46.88 35.39 22.50
C PRO A 1148 -47.56 35.36 23.90
N ILE A 1149 -46.97 34.72 24.95
CA ILE A 1149 -46.67 35.33 26.29
C ILE A 1149 -46.30 34.33 27.43
N ARG A 1150 -45.22 34.68 28.16
CA ARG A 1150 -44.82 34.36 29.57
C ARG A 1150 -44.86 32.94 30.17
N ARG A 1151 -43.64 32.51 30.53
CA ARG A 1151 -43.19 32.05 31.87
C ARG A 1151 -44.15 32.35 33.06
N ALA A 1152 -44.38 31.36 33.94
CA ALA A 1152 -44.16 31.53 35.39
C ALA A 1152 -44.08 30.20 36.16
N SER A 1153 -43.18 30.18 37.13
CA SER A 1153 -42.77 29.09 38.03
C SER A 1153 -43.70 28.79 39.23
N THR A 1154 -43.48 27.62 39.83
CA THR A 1154 -43.60 27.25 41.29
C THR A 1154 -44.73 26.36 41.81
N ARG A 1155 -44.28 25.23 42.41
CA ARG A 1155 -44.68 24.64 43.72
C ARG A 1155 -45.98 23.82 43.88
N ARG A 1156 -45.72 22.61 44.42
CA ARG A 1156 -46.39 21.89 45.55
C ARG A 1156 -47.52 20.87 45.27
N HIS A 1157 -47.13 19.61 45.53
CA HIS A 1157 -47.79 18.59 46.37
C HIS A 1157 -49.12 17.96 45.96
N ARG A 1158 -49.15 16.63 46.20
CA ARG A 1158 -50.26 15.66 46.09
C ARG A 1158 -50.69 15.38 44.65
N SER A 1159 -51.08 14.15 44.32
CA SER A 1159 -51.09 12.92 45.14
C SER A 1159 -49.91 12.01 44.79
#